data_AF-A0A5N5M011-F1
#
_entry.id   AF-A0A5N5M011-F1
#
_cell.length_a   1.000
_cell.length_b   1.000
_cell.length_c   1.000
_cell.angle_alpha   90.00
_cell.angle_beta   90.00
_cell.angle_gamma   90.00
#
_symmetry.space_group_name_H-M   'P 1'
#
loop_
_entity.id
_entity.type
_entity.pdbx_description
1 polymer ?
#
loop_
_entity_poly.entity_id
_entity_poly.type
_entity_poly.pdbx_seq_one_letter_code
_entity_poly.pdbx_strand_id
1 'polypeptide(L)'
;MMRPYANPRSNSIWTTGRNIKKFLVTLSLVFFVCQINLLQRSPLFGEKDSLPDEVFRTHKFFPPLPLMVFKGNSVGSIYHREDFFLPNYATMENDFKVFVYPGRDPTTCYDPRDELKRKYASEHYFLKNLIPSWFFTDDPTVAHLFLIPLSCKKTGAREKDIKNYVKSLISSYPYWNRTLGADHFYFSCHENEEVPLLMKNVIRIICSPSYDSEYIPQKDISLPQTLELSLHDGDDVWSRSTVKSRPLMIHPEMMLPRRTKLGFWAGSLNSDVRTKLLIFYKGAPELNFHFIDKMKKAAILDAYENELYGSKFCICPRWNNHLGGVCLTESMTFGCVPVILSDYYDLPFNDVLDWNNFSIILKEEHVPNLEKILKEIPEENYKKMHQNLLQVRKHFQWNPLPVKYDLFRMVSMNLWSTQPKILANDKEKVMLTITESVLETKRKSQFRPLQDSHYFTEAFHSPEVFEKDYMDMERNFKIFVYPYTDKDVVDDKQWRLIGKYGSEGYFFENLRQSHFLTQDPDKAHLFFIPISCHKLRREGKSYEDIAIIFQDYVKSLITKYPYWNRTLGADHFFVTCHDVGVTVTERIPHLMKNIIRVVCSPSYYFQYVPRKDITLPQIIQPFALPAGGNNLKNRTVLAFWAGRCNSDIRDELIQSWQNDTELDIQNKRVDIRNTKGRIVYQEKFLRSRFCICPGAPHVHGARIAEAIHYGCVPVILSDYSVLPFNDILDWRKFSVVIKEKDVHQLKNILKNITDEKYRSLQNHAIKIQKHFQWNSPSVKLDTFRMMMYELWLRRHVVKYEQVDRGTHSTSSSRKMNRFTL
;
A
#
# COMPACT_ATOMS: atom_id res chain seq x y z
N MET A 1 -35.74 32.91 -67.26
CA MET A 1 -36.33 31.78 -66.51
C MET A 1 -35.37 31.43 -65.38
N MET A 2 -35.91 31.43 -64.15
CA MET A 2 -35.21 31.58 -62.86
C MET A 2 -34.22 30.43 -62.61
N ARG A 3 -32.94 30.60 -62.23
CA ARG A 3 -32.26 31.38 -61.14
C ARG A 3 -32.51 30.84 -59.70
N PRO A 4 -31.51 30.95 -58.80
CA PRO A 4 -30.67 29.86 -58.24
C PRO A 4 -30.44 30.03 -56.71
N TYR A 5 -29.38 29.55 -56.05
CA TYR A 5 -28.06 30.21 -55.76
C TYR A 5 -27.65 29.75 -54.34
N ALA A 6 -26.43 29.76 -53.80
CA ALA A 6 -25.01 30.01 -54.15
C ALA A 6 -24.23 29.63 -52.84
N ASN A 7 -22.92 29.52 -52.70
CA ASN A 7 -21.74 29.50 -53.54
C ASN A 7 -20.60 28.94 -52.64
N PRO A 8 -19.53 28.36 -53.20
CA PRO A 8 -18.35 27.86 -52.51
C PRO A 8 -17.11 28.77 -52.73
N ARG A 9 -15.92 28.22 -52.42
CA ARG A 9 -14.56 28.52 -52.96
C ARG A 9 -13.78 29.67 -52.28
N SER A 10 -12.45 29.64 -52.16
CA SER A 10 -11.40 28.76 -52.73
C SER A 10 -9.98 29.05 -52.18
N ASN A 11 -9.17 27.99 -52.21
CA ASN A 11 -7.81 27.82 -52.77
C ASN A 11 -6.57 28.67 -52.36
N SER A 12 -5.56 27.88 -51.95
CA SER A 12 -4.22 27.69 -52.54
C SER A 12 -3.05 28.67 -52.27
N ILE A 13 -2.02 28.06 -51.65
CA ILE A 13 -0.57 28.05 -51.98
C ILE A 13 0.19 29.40 -51.99
N TRP A 14 1.19 29.56 -51.10
CA TRP A 14 2.64 29.64 -51.38
C TRP A 14 3.43 29.98 -50.11
N THR A 15 4.73 29.71 -50.19
CA THR A 15 5.81 29.62 -49.19
C THR A 15 6.26 30.92 -48.50
N THR A 16 7.20 30.77 -47.55
CA THR A 16 8.21 31.72 -46.99
C THR A 16 7.84 32.62 -45.81
N GLY A 17 8.77 32.70 -44.83
CA GLY A 17 8.77 33.74 -43.78
C GLY A 17 9.59 33.42 -42.52
N ARG A 18 10.90 33.74 -42.53
CA ARG A 18 11.75 33.90 -41.33
C ARG A 18 11.54 35.31 -40.73
N ASN A 19 11.70 35.39 -39.40
CA ASN A 19 12.19 36.53 -38.62
C ASN A 19 11.33 37.81 -38.50
N ILE A 20 11.66 38.57 -37.43
CA ILE A 20 11.23 39.92 -37.02
C ILE A 20 10.16 39.82 -35.89
N LYS A 21 10.36 40.25 -34.63
CA LYS A 21 10.92 41.54 -34.15
C LYS A 21 11.35 41.46 -32.66
N LYS A 22 12.61 41.80 -32.37
CA LYS A 22 13.01 42.61 -31.21
C LYS A 22 12.89 44.08 -31.59
N PHE A 23 12.61 44.97 -30.62
CA PHE A 23 12.96 46.41 -30.46
C PHE A 23 11.80 47.12 -29.74
N LEU A 24 11.95 47.69 -28.54
CA LEU A 24 12.62 48.96 -28.15
C LEU A 24 12.52 49.03 -26.58
N VAL A 25 13.41 49.58 -25.74
CA VAL A 25 14.43 50.64 -25.86
C VAL A 25 15.58 50.39 -24.86
N THR A 26 16.79 50.68 -25.32
CA THR A 26 18.06 50.89 -24.61
C THR A 26 18.34 52.38 -24.39
N LEU A 27 18.96 52.76 -23.25
CA LEU A 27 20.16 53.62 -23.05
C LEU A 27 20.09 54.25 -21.64
N SER A 28 21.16 54.21 -20.83
CA SER A 28 22.31 55.11 -21.02
C SER A 28 23.65 54.60 -20.47
N LEU A 29 24.68 54.82 -21.31
CA LEU A 29 26.12 55.05 -21.11
C LEU A 29 26.96 54.05 -20.27
N VAL A 30 27.96 53.32 -20.79
CA VAL A 30 29.13 53.59 -21.68
C VAL A 30 30.29 54.33 -20.99
N PHE A 31 31.50 53.81 -21.25
CA PHE A 31 32.88 54.16 -20.86
C PHE A 31 33.43 53.30 -19.71
N PHE A 32 34.50 52.49 -19.82
CA PHE A 32 35.66 52.56 -20.72
C PHE A 32 36.28 51.16 -20.97
N VAL A 33 36.85 51.01 -22.17
CA VAL A 33 37.54 49.89 -22.84
C VAL A 33 38.80 49.43 -22.07
N CYS A 34 39.00 48.15 -21.77
CA CYS A 34 39.75 47.12 -22.54
C CYS A 34 41.25 47.42 -22.77
N GLN A 35 42.11 46.57 -22.17
CA GLN A 35 43.37 45.98 -22.67
C GLN A 35 44.46 45.89 -21.58
N ILE A 36 44.93 44.68 -21.32
CA ILE A 36 46.32 44.20 -21.53
C ILE A 36 46.48 42.89 -20.74
N ASN A 37 46.52 41.79 -21.49
CA ASN A 37 47.25 40.57 -21.12
C ASN A 37 48.72 40.80 -21.45
N LEU A 38 49.62 40.57 -20.48
CA LEU A 38 51.02 40.09 -20.58
C LEU A 38 51.84 40.68 -19.43
N LEU A 39 52.32 39.82 -18.53
CA LEU A 39 53.75 39.64 -18.26
C LEU A 39 53.97 38.62 -17.13
N GLN A 40 54.67 37.54 -17.51
CA GLN A 40 55.42 36.67 -16.61
C GLN A 40 56.51 37.48 -15.88
N ARG A 41 56.78 37.16 -14.61
CA ARG A 41 58.11 36.82 -14.04
C ARG A 41 58.08 36.76 -12.51
N SER A 42 58.40 35.58 -11.96
CA SER A 42 58.99 35.32 -10.62
C SER A 42 60.37 36.03 -10.47
N PRO A 43 61.16 35.96 -9.36
CA PRO A 43 61.14 35.02 -8.20
C PRO A 43 61.62 35.60 -6.82
N LEU A 44 61.93 34.69 -5.86
CA LEU A 44 62.82 34.78 -4.67
C LEU A 44 62.08 35.05 -3.33
N PHE A 45 62.21 34.33 -2.20
CA PHE A 45 63.11 33.32 -1.57
C PHE A 45 62.22 32.36 -0.72
N GLY A 46 62.55 31.17 -0.25
CA GLY A 46 63.77 30.35 -0.18
C GLY A 46 63.47 29.05 0.60
N GLU A 47 64.24 28.00 0.28
CA GLU A 47 64.52 26.69 0.94
C GLU A 47 64.41 26.66 2.49
N LYS A 48 64.20 25.57 3.25
CA LYS A 48 64.61 24.14 3.23
C LYS A 48 63.93 23.50 4.49
N ASP A 49 63.52 22.23 4.61
CA ASP A 49 64.37 21.08 4.93
C ASP A 49 63.57 19.74 4.98
N SER A 50 64.20 18.72 4.39
CA SER A 50 64.27 17.26 4.65
C SER A 50 63.13 16.43 5.29
N LEU A 51 62.68 15.44 4.50
CA LEU A 51 62.19 14.08 4.83
C LEU A 51 63.28 13.22 5.53
N PRO A 52 62.94 12.12 6.26
CA PRO A 52 62.71 10.81 5.61
C PRO A 52 61.60 9.91 6.18
N ASP A 53 61.07 9.05 5.30
CA ASP A 53 60.30 7.84 5.56
C ASP A 53 61.09 6.78 6.35
N GLU A 54 60.43 6.01 7.23
CA GLU A 54 60.60 4.54 7.31
C GLU A 54 59.56 3.85 8.24
N VAL A 55 58.75 2.99 7.61
CA VAL A 55 58.53 1.57 7.94
C VAL A 55 57.61 1.15 9.11
N PHE A 56 56.48 0.60 8.68
CA PHE A 56 55.65 -0.46 9.27
C PHE A 56 56.35 -1.46 10.22
N ARG A 57 55.77 -1.69 11.41
CA ARG A 57 55.33 -3.01 11.97
C ARG A 57 55.36 -2.98 13.50
N THR A 58 54.20 -3.13 14.14
CA THR A 58 53.85 -4.29 14.98
C THR A 58 52.54 -4.03 15.72
N HIS A 59 51.48 -4.71 15.28
CA HIS A 59 50.25 -4.90 16.04
C HIS A 59 50.52 -5.85 17.22
N LYS A 60 50.17 -5.44 18.44
CA LYS A 60 49.85 -6.35 19.53
C LYS A 60 48.35 -6.29 19.80
N PHE A 61 47.72 -7.45 19.68
CA PHE A 61 46.31 -7.73 19.96
C PHE A 61 45.97 -7.40 21.43
N PHE A 62 44.86 -6.69 21.65
CA PHE A 62 44.10 -6.71 22.91
C PHE A 62 42.76 -7.44 22.68
N PRO A 63 42.27 -8.27 23.62
CA PRO A 63 41.04 -9.04 23.48
C PRO A 63 39.78 -8.17 23.72
N PRO A 64 38.59 -8.60 23.27
CA PRO A 64 37.35 -7.85 23.45
C PRO A 64 36.88 -7.88 24.92
N LEU A 65 36.51 -6.71 25.47
CA LEU A 65 35.87 -6.57 26.77
C LEU A 65 34.37 -6.97 26.70
N PRO A 66 33.77 -7.49 27.80
CA PRO A 66 32.46 -8.14 27.78
C PRO A 66 31.28 -7.16 27.87
N LEU A 67 30.17 -7.55 27.24
CA LEU A 67 28.84 -6.93 27.37
C LEU A 67 28.39 -6.91 28.84
N MET A 68 28.28 -5.72 29.43
CA MET A 68 27.62 -5.49 30.72
C MET A 68 26.10 -5.56 30.53
N VAL A 69 25.49 -6.60 31.12
CA VAL A 69 24.04 -6.72 31.30
C VAL A 69 23.64 -5.94 32.55
N PHE A 70 22.92 -4.83 32.40
CA PHE A 70 22.22 -4.17 33.51
C PHE A 70 20.76 -4.65 33.52
N LYS A 71 20.36 -5.31 34.62
CA LYS A 71 18.96 -5.54 35.00
C LYS A 71 18.47 -4.38 35.85
N GLY A 72 17.31 -3.79 35.51
CA GLY A 72 16.46 -3.08 36.47
C GLY A 72 15.81 -1.78 35.98
N ASN A 73 14.47 -1.77 36.01
CA ASN A 73 13.49 -0.67 35.87
C ASN A 73 13.13 -0.19 34.45
N SER A 74 11.81 -0.21 34.18
CA SER A 74 11.17 -0.24 32.86
C SER A 74 11.54 0.92 31.93
N VAL A 75 12.44 0.64 31.01
CA VAL A 75 12.64 1.41 29.77
C VAL A 75 11.40 1.18 28.90
N GLY A 76 10.76 2.25 28.42
CA GLY A 76 9.69 2.11 27.43
C GLY A 76 10.21 1.33 26.23
N SER A 77 9.50 0.28 25.83
CA SER A 77 9.90 -0.58 24.70
C SER A 77 10.09 0.26 23.44
N ILE A 78 11.23 0.11 22.74
CA ILE A 78 11.47 0.73 21.42
C ILE A 78 10.53 0.17 20.33
N TYR A 79 9.85 -0.94 20.64
CA TYR A 79 8.84 -1.58 19.81
C TYR A 79 7.45 -1.28 20.34
N HIS A 80 6.48 -1.08 19.45
CA HIS A 80 5.06 -1.00 19.83
C HIS A 80 4.56 -2.30 20.49
N ARG A 81 4.99 -3.46 19.96
CA ARG A 81 4.60 -4.81 20.40
C ARG A 81 5.74 -5.81 20.22
N GLU A 82 6.71 -5.80 21.13
CA GLU A 82 7.86 -6.72 21.08
C GLU A 82 7.42 -8.19 21.12
N ASP A 83 6.37 -8.49 21.89
CA ASP A 83 5.72 -9.80 22.01
C ASP A 83 5.16 -10.34 20.69
N PHE A 84 4.81 -9.44 19.76
CA PHE A 84 4.32 -9.80 18.43
C PHE A 84 5.44 -9.79 17.37
N PHE A 85 6.37 -8.83 17.46
CA PHE A 85 7.46 -8.69 16.50
C PHE A 85 8.43 -9.88 16.55
N LEU A 86 8.90 -10.28 17.74
CA LEU A 86 9.94 -11.30 17.85
C LEU A 86 9.53 -12.69 17.31
N PRO A 87 8.34 -13.24 17.61
CA PRO A 87 7.91 -14.52 17.05
C PRO A 87 7.73 -14.48 15.53
N ASN A 88 7.19 -13.38 15.00
CA ASN A 88 6.98 -13.22 13.58
C ASN A 88 8.30 -13.05 12.82
N TYR A 89 9.25 -12.29 13.38
CA TYR A 89 10.60 -12.19 12.82
C TYR A 89 11.29 -13.55 12.75
N ALA A 90 11.20 -14.37 13.81
CA ALA A 90 11.77 -15.71 13.80
C ALA A 90 11.11 -16.63 12.75
N THR A 91 9.80 -16.49 12.54
CA THR A 91 9.07 -17.22 11.51
C THR A 91 9.49 -16.77 10.10
N MET A 92 9.58 -15.45 9.87
CA MET A 92 10.05 -14.88 8.62
C MET A 92 11.45 -15.39 8.29
N GLU A 93 12.39 -15.32 9.23
CA GLU A 93 13.75 -15.82 9.01
C GLU A 93 13.65 -17.23 8.44
N ASN A 94 13.03 -18.17 9.15
CA ASN A 94 13.05 -19.59 8.79
C ASN A 94 12.40 -19.94 7.44
N ASP A 95 11.35 -19.24 7.01
CA ASP A 95 10.50 -19.68 5.90
C ASP A 95 10.51 -18.73 4.69
N PHE A 96 10.85 -17.46 4.84
CA PHE A 96 10.62 -16.48 3.76
C PHE A 96 11.42 -16.79 2.49
N LYS A 97 10.74 -16.73 1.33
CA LYS A 97 11.30 -17.02 0.01
C LYS A 97 10.82 -16.01 -1.03
N VAL A 98 11.73 -15.51 -1.86
CA VAL A 98 11.47 -14.53 -2.91
C VAL A 98 12.04 -15.03 -4.23
N PHE A 99 11.20 -15.06 -5.25
CA PHE A 99 11.63 -15.31 -6.63
C PHE A 99 11.80 -13.99 -7.36
N VAL A 100 12.83 -13.88 -8.18
CA VAL A 100 13.10 -12.69 -9.00
C VAL A 100 12.82 -13.03 -10.46
N TYR A 101 11.89 -12.32 -11.11
CA TYR A 101 11.66 -12.53 -12.53
C TYR A 101 12.91 -12.18 -13.35
N PRO A 102 13.22 -12.92 -14.41
CA PRO A 102 14.34 -12.57 -15.27
C PRO A 102 14.05 -11.27 -16.01
N GLY A 103 14.97 -10.31 -15.87
CA GLY A 103 15.05 -9.17 -16.78
C GLY A 103 15.42 -9.69 -18.17
N ARG A 104 14.92 -9.06 -19.24
CA ARG A 104 15.23 -9.46 -20.64
C ARG A 104 16.71 -9.27 -21.05
N ASP A 105 17.60 -9.04 -20.10
CA ASP A 105 19.04 -8.97 -20.29
C ASP A 105 19.73 -9.26 -18.94
N PRO A 106 20.45 -10.38 -18.79
CA PRO A 106 21.14 -10.75 -17.55
C PRO A 106 22.37 -9.89 -17.24
N THR A 107 22.75 -8.94 -18.12
CA THR A 107 24.02 -8.19 -18.01
C THR A 107 23.91 -6.71 -17.62
N THR A 108 22.72 -6.14 -17.42
CA THR A 108 22.61 -4.66 -17.48
C THR A 108 21.98 -3.93 -16.30
N CYS A 109 21.53 -4.59 -15.22
CA CYS A 109 20.77 -3.88 -14.18
C CYS A 109 21.14 -4.21 -12.73
N TYR A 110 21.50 -5.46 -12.45
CA TYR A 110 21.93 -5.89 -11.11
C TYR A 110 23.04 -6.94 -11.23
N ASP A 111 24.03 -6.67 -12.07
CA ASP A 111 25.24 -7.49 -12.08
C ASP A 111 25.99 -7.23 -10.75
N PRO A 112 26.36 -8.28 -9.97
CA PRO A 112 27.21 -8.10 -8.78
C PRO A 112 28.54 -7.39 -9.07
N ARG A 113 28.95 -7.35 -10.35
CA ARG A 113 30.14 -6.69 -10.88
C ARG A 113 29.89 -5.26 -11.34
N ASP A 114 28.63 -4.83 -11.50
CA ASP A 114 28.29 -3.48 -11.96
C ASP A 114 28.64 -2.44 -10.88
N GLU A 115 29.29 -1.36 -11.29
CA GLU A 115 29.62 -0.24 -10.40
C GLU A 115 28.35 0.57 -10.07
N LEU A 116 28.10 0.73 -8.77
CA LEU A 116 26.84 1.23 -8.20
C LEU A 116 26.43 2.60 -8.78
N LYS A 117 25.26 2.66 -9.42
CA LYS A 117 24.66 3.94 -9.86
C LYS A 117 23.83 4.52 -8.72
N ARG A 118 24.32 5.59 -8.09
CA ARG A 118 23.79 6.24 -6.86
C ARG A 118 22.27 6.51 -6.82
N LYS A 119 21.59 6.68 -7.96
CA LYS A 119 20.12 6.86 -8.00
C LYS A 119 19.32 5.62 -7.54
N TYR A 120 19.97 4.45 -7.44
CA TYR A 120 19.33 3.16 -7.16
C TYR A 120 19.91 2.48 -5.90
N ALA A 121 20.55 3.21 -4.98
CA ALA A 121 21.37 2.62 -3.92
C ALA A 121 20.59 1.64 -3.01
N SER A 122 19.47 2.05 -2.42
CA SER A 122 18.70 1.18 -1.51
C SER A 122 18.11 -0.05 -2.23
N GLU A 123 17.62 0.11 -3.46
CA GLU A 123 17.15 -0.99 -4.30
C GLU A 123 18.29 -1.96 -4.65
N HIS A 124 19.44 -1.43 -5.07
CA HIS A 124 20.62 -2.22 -5.40
C HIS A 124 21.12 -3.00 -4.18
N TYR A 125 21.19 -2.37 -3.01
CA TYR A 125 21.60 -3.05 -1.77
C TYR A 125 20.63 -4.14 -1.36
N PHE A 126 19.33 -3.89 -1.47
CA PHE A 126 18.34 -4.92 -1.24
C PHE A 126 18.60 -6.14 -2.12
N LEU A 127 18.90 -5.95 -3.41
CA LEU A 127 19.12 -7.04 -4.36
C LEU A 127 20.46 -7.74 -4.18
N LYS A 128 21.51 -6.97 -3.90
CA LYS A 128 22.85 -7.47 -3.56
C LYS A 128 22.80 -8.35 -2.31
N ASN A 129 21.92 -8.05 -1.36
CA ASN A 129 21.70 -8.87 -0.17
C ASN A 129 20.69 -9.99 -0.42
N LEU A 130 19.67 -9.77 -1.25
CA LEU A 130 18.64 -10.77 -1.54
C LEU A 130 19.21 -11.98 -2.25
N ILE A 131 19.89 -11.78 -3.39
CA ILE A 131 20.36 -12.85 -4.27
C ILE A 131 21.26 -13.87 -3.55
N PRO A 132 22.28 -13.47 -2.76
CA PRO A 132 23.10 -14.42 -2.01
C PRO A 132 22.46 -14.86 -0.68
N SER A 133 21.34 -14.26 -0.25
CA SER A 133 20.66 -14.68 0.97
C SER A 133 19.85 -15.96 0.77
N TRP A 134 19.60 -16.63 1.87
CA TRP A 134 18.69 -17.77 1.93
C TRP A 134 17.20 -17.40 1.73
N PHE A 135 16.87 -16.11 1.60
CA PHE A 135 15.53 -15.69 1.16
C PHE A 135 15.37 -15.81 -0.35
N PHE A 136 16.45 -15.80 -1.13
CA PHE A 136 16.34 -16.00 -2.57
C PHE A 136 15.98 -17.46 -2.89
N THR A 137 15.15 -17.64 -3.91
CA THR A 137 14.90 -18.93 -4.54
C THR A 137 14.82 -18.77 -6.06
N ASP A 138 15.46 -19.71 -6.76
CA ASP A 138 15.34 -19.92 -8.19
C ASP A 138 14.13 -20.76 -8.58
N ASP A 139 13.49 -21.39 -7.59
CA ASP A 139 12.25 -22.12 -7.74
C ASP A 139 11.04 -21.19 -7.44
N PRO A 140 10.31 -20.74 -8.48
CA PRO A 140 9.16 -19.85 -8.30
C PRO A 140 8.02 -20.51 -7.53
N THR A 141 8.06 -21.83 -7.33
CA THR A 141 6.98 -22.57 -6.67
C THR A 141 7.10 -22.50 -5.17
N VAL A 142 8.32 -22.51 -4.62
CA VAL A 142 8.55 -22.30 -3.19
C VAL A 142 8.51 -20.81 -2.80
N ALA A 143 8.40 -19.91 -3.77
CA ALA A 143 8.39 -18.46 -3.55
C ALA A 143 7.11 -17.94 -2.86
N HIS A 144 7.32 -17.15 -1.82
CA HIS A 144 6.26 -16.40 -1.15
C HIS A 144 5.91 -15.10 -1.89
N LEU A 145 6.94 -14.39 -2.38
CA LEU A 145 6.78 -13.15 -3.15
C LEU A 145 7.58 -13.20 -4.45
N PHE A 146 7.15 -12.42 -5.43
CA PHE A 146 7.81 -12.24 -6.72
C PHE A 146 8.27 -10.81 -6.93
N LEU A 147 9.56 -10.61 -7.17
CA LEU A 147 10.11 -9.31 -7.54
C LEU A 147 9.95 -9.07 -9.05
N ILE A 148 9.36 -7.93 -9.42
CA ILE A 148 9.31 -7.39 -10.77
C ILE A 148 10.47 -6.38 -10.93
N PRO A 149 11.52 -6.68 -11.71
CA PRO A 149 12.68 -5.81 -11.85
C PRO A 149 12.41 -4.67 -12.86
N LEU A 150 11.64 -3.66 -12.47
CA LEU A 150 11.24 -2.55 -13.35
C LEU A 150 12.36 -1.55 -13.64
N SER A 151 13.27 -1.31 -12.70
CA SER A 151 14.37 -0.34 -12.88
C SER A 151 15.40 -0.79 -13.93
N CYS A 152 15.24 -2.00 -14.48
CA CYS A 152 16.00 -2.51 -15.61
C CYS A 152 15.72 -1.80 -16.95
N LYS A 153 14.78 -0.85 -16.99
CA LYS A 153 14.44 -0.06 -18.18
C LYS A 153 15.18 1.27 -18.11
N LYS A 154 15.88 1.65 -19.19
CA LYS A 154 16.47 3.00 -19.33
C LYS A 154 15.40 4.04 -18.97
N THR A 155 15.70 4.85 -17.95
CA THR A 155 14.88 5.94 -17.40
C THR A 155 14.10 6.68 -18.49
N GLY A 156 12.77 6.65 -18.42
CA GLY A 156 11.86 7.21 -19.43
C GLY A 156 10.86 6.19 -20.01
N ALA A 157 10.64 5.04 -19.36
CA ALA A 157 9.62 4.08 -19.78
C ALA A 157 8.23 4.66 -19.49
N ARG A 158 7.43 4.92 -20.53
CA ARG A 158 6.06 5.41 -20.33
C ARG A 158 5.20 4.29 -19.73
N GLU A 159 4.07 4.62 -19.10
CA GLU A 159 3.09 3.64 -18.54
C GLU A 159 2.86 2.44 -19.49
N LYS A 160 2.78 2.72 -20.80
CA LYS A 160 2.63 1.71 -21.87
C LYS A 160 3.77 0.69 -21.90
N ASP A 161 5.01 1.10 -21.67
CA ASP A 161 6.20 0.23 -21.68
C ASP A 161 6.24 -0.68 -20.46
N ILE A 162 5.90 -0.15 -19.28
CA ILE A 162 5.73 -0.92 -18.04
C ILE A 162 4.60 -1.94 -18.23
N LYS A 163 3.44 -1.49 -18.72
CA LYS A 163 2.28 -2.35 -19.01
C LYS A 163 2.63 -3.46 -19.99
N ASN A 164 3.37 -3.18 -21.06
CA ASN A 164 3.79 -4.18 -22.03
C ASN A 164 4.80 -5.18 -21.45
N TYR A 165 5.75 -4.69 -20.64
CA TYR A 165 6.71 -5.56 -19.95
C TYR A 165 6.00 -6.51 -18.99
N VAL A 166 5.13 -5.97 -18.13
CA VAL A 166 4.35 -6.77 -17.18
C VAL A 166 3.43 -7.73 -17.92
N LYS A 167 2.74 -7.31 -18.99
CA LYS A 167 1.95 -8.23 -19.83
C LYS A 167 2.79 -9.37 -20.40
N SER A 168 3.99 -9.08 -20.89
CA SER A 168 4.90 -10.12 -21.38
C SER A 168 5.34 -11.06 -20.26
N LEU A 169 5.66 -10.54 -19.08
CA LEU A 169 6.06 -11.32 -17.93
C LEU A 169 4.92 -12.25 -17.49
N ILE A 170 3.69 -11.72 -17.43
CA ILE A 170 2.48 -12.51 -17.12
C ILE A 170 2.22 -13.59 -18.17
N SER A 171 2.47 -13.31 -19.45
CA SER A 171 2.32 -14.34 -20.48
C SER A 171 3.39 -15.43 -20.40
N SER A 172 4.59 -15.10 -19.91
CA SER A 172 5.70 -16.04 -19.78
C SER A 172 5.69 -16.81 -18.46
N TYR A 173 5.09 -16.24 -17.41
CA TYR A 173 5.06 -16.81 -16.06
C TYR A 173 3.63 -16.87 -15.51
N PRO A 174 3.06 -18.07 -15.30
CA PRO A 174 1.66 -18.23 -14.91
C PRO A 174 1.36 -17.89 -13.44
N TYR A 175 2.30 -17.29 -12.69
CA TYR A 175 2.15 -17.01 -11.26
C TYR A 175 1.36 -15.74 -10.94
N TRP A 176 1.26 -14.80 -11.88
CA TRP A 176 0.53 -13.54 -11.66
C TRP A 176 -0.95 -13.75 -11.34
N ASN A 177 -1.61 -14.66 -12.07
CA ASN A 177 -3.05 -14.84 -11.97
C ASN A 177 -3.47 -15.47 -10.62
N ARG A 178 -2.52 -16.03 -9.83
CA ARG A 178 -2.84 -16.69 -8.55
C ARG A 178 -3.33 -15.70 -7.49
N THR A 179 -2.86 -14.47 -7.56
CA THR A 179 -3.21 -13.37 -6.65
C THR A 179 -3.64 -12.10 -7.37
N LEU A 180 -3.68 -12.12 -8.71
CA LEU A 180 -3.76 -10.92 -9.53
C LEU A 180 -2.65 -9.90 -9.21
N GLY A 181 -1.44 -10.37 -8.92
CA GLY A 181 -0.28 -9.54 -8.60
C GLY A 181 -0.11 -9.13 -7.13
N ALA A 182 -0.95 -9.60 -6.20
CA ALA A 182 -0.85 -9.19 -4.79
C ALA A 182 0.43 -9.67 -4.11
N ASP A 183 0.98 -10.80 -4.53
CA ASP A 183 2.26 -11.35 -4.04
C ASP A 183 3.45 -10.91 -4.89
N HIS A 184 3.26 -9.88 -5.71
CA HIS A 184 4.33 -9.27 -6.47
C HIS A 184 4.75 -7.98 -5.78
N PHE A 185 6.02 -7.62 -5.93
CA PHE A 185 6.51 -6.33 -5.50
C PHE A 185 7.50 -5.72 -6.49
N TYR A 186 7.65 -4.40 -6.43
CA TYR A 186 8.62 -3.65 -7.24
C TYR A 186 9.08 -2.39 -6.51
N PHE A 187 10.25 -1.87 -6.91
CA PHE A 187 10.78 -0.61 -6.41
C PHE A 187 10.27 0.56 -7.26
N SER A 188 9.77 1.60 -6.59
CA SER A 188 9.26 2.83 -7.19
C SER A 188 9.89 4.05 -6.51
N CYS A 189 11.21 4.02 -6.38
CA CYS A 189 12.00 5.10 -5.79
C CYS A 189 12.31 6.25 -6.77
N HIS A 190 11.67 6.28 -7.95
CA HIS A 190 11.88 7.25 -9.03
C HIS A 190 10.60 8.06 -9.28
N GLU A 191 10.73 9.17 -10.01
CA GLU A 191 9.66 10.15 -10.29
C GLU A 191 8.31 9.51 -10.67
N ASN A 192 7.24 10.25 -10.35
CA ASN A 192 5.81 9.86 -10.48
C ASN A 192 5.44 9.40 -11.90
N GLU A 193 5.82 8.18 -12.27
CA GLU A 193 5.28 7.49 -13.43
C GLU A 193 3.92 6.88 -13.04
N GLU A 194 2.89 7.19 -13.82
CA GLU A 194 1.54 6.67 -13.61
C GLU A 194 1.59 5.13 -13.59
N VAL A 195 1.17 4.54 -12.47
CA VAL A 195 1.21 3.10 -12.26
C VAL A 195 0.11 2.46 -13.11
N PRO A 196 0.43 1.53 -14.03
CA PRO A 196 -0.59 0.89 -14.85
C PRO A 196 -1.65 0.22 -13.97
N LEU A 197 -2.92 0.25 -14.37
CA LEU A 197 -4.03 -0.37 -13.63
C LEU A 197 -3.73 -1.81 -13.17
N LEU A 198 -3.09 -2.59 -14.04
CA LEU A 198 -2.68 -3.96 -13.79
C LEU A 198 -1.76 -4.08 -12.56
N MET A 199 -0.94 -3.07 -12.28
CA MET A 199 0.01 -3.07 -11.16
C MET A 199 -0.58 -2.51 -9.86
N LYS A 200 -1.85 -2.08 -9.83
CA LYS A 200 -2.45 -1.52 -8.61
C LYS A 200 -2.52 -2.49 -7.44
N ASN A 201 -2.50 -3.80 -7.69
CA ASN A 201 -2.51 -4.81 -6.65
C ASN A 201 -1.11 -5.17 -6.12
N VAL A 202 -0.05 -4.78 -6.85
CA VAL A 202 1.35 -5.09 -6.55
C VAL A 202 1.86 -4.24 -5.40
N ILE A 203 2.63 -4.83 -4.48
CA ILE A 203 3.31 -4.14 -3.38
C ILE A 203 4.33 -3.17 -3.96
N ARG A 204 4.20 -1.89 -3.69
CA ARG A 204 5.17 -0.89 -4.12
C ARG A 204 6.12 -0.58 -2.98
N ILE A 205 7.42 -0.74 -3.19
CA ILE A 205 8.45 -0.26 -2.28
C ILE A 205 8.81 1.17 -2.70
N ILE A 206 8.45 2.15 -1.88
CA ILE A 206 8.68 3.58 -2.15
C ILE A 206 9.74 4.12 -1.21
N CYS A 207 10.63 4.94 -1.75
CA CYS A 207 11.66 5.56 -0.95
C CYS A 207 11.12 6.79 -0.19
N SER A 208 11.16 6.73 1.14
CA SER A 208 10.73 7.79 2.06
C SER A 208 9.41 8.50 1.67
N PRO A 209 8.31 7.75 1.46
CA PRO A 209 7.02 8.32 1.09
C PRO A 209 6.46 9.28 2.15
N SER A 210 5.58 10.19 1.72
CA SER A 210 4.71 10.96 2.62
C SER A 210 3.23 10.66 2.32
N TYR A 211 2.33 10.98 3.26
CA TYR A 211 0.91 10.65 3.11
C TYR A 211 0.14 11.48 2.09
N ASP A 212 0.71 12.58 1.60
CA ASP A 212 0.23 13.35 0.46
C ASP A 212 0.76 12.82 -0.89
N SER A 213 1.62 11.80 -0.89
CA SER A 213 2.04 11.07 -2.11
C SER A 213 1.05 9.98 -2.52
N GLU A 214 1.27 9.29 -3.64
CA GLU A 214 0.44 8.13 -4.03
C GLU A 214 0.60 6.90 -3.12
N TYR A 215 1.46 6.95 -2.09
CA TYR A 215 1.72 5.84 -1.16
C TYR A 215 0.43 5.28 -0.55
N ILE A 216 0.31 3.95 -0.60
CA ILE A 216 -0.83 3.22 -0.06
C ILE A 216 -0.45 2.52 1.26
N PRO A 217 -1.05 2.94 2.37
CA PRO A 217 -0.96 2.31 3.68
C PRO A 217 -1.18 0.80 3.68
N GLN A 218 -0.42 0.04 4.49
CA GLN A 218 -0.66 -1.42 4.70
C GLN A 218 -0.53 -2.28 3.42
N LYS A 219 -0.14 -1.67 2.29
CA LYS A 219 0.01 -2.31 0.99
C LYS A 219 1.37 -1.99 0.38
N ASP A 220 1.75 -0.73 0.36
CA ASP A 220 3.07 -0.26 -0.05
C ASP A 220 4.03 -0.28 1.15
N ILE A 221 5.34 -0.26 0.89
CA ILE A 221 6.40 -0.33 1.91
C ILE A 221 7.28 0.90 1.81
N SER A 222 7.46 1.59 2.94
CA SER A 222 8.41 2.70 3.09
C SER A 222 9.84 2.17 3.22
N LEU A 223 10.69 2.54 2.25
CA LEU A 223 12.11 2.22 2.22
C LEU A 223 12.92 3.45 2.62
N PRO A 224 13.71 3.39 3.71
CA PRO A 224 14.66 4.46 4.03
C PRO A 224 15.67 4.67 2.89
N GLN A 225 15.81 5.93 2.45
CA GLN A 225 16.92 6.30 1.56
C GLN A 225 18.21 6.47 2.35
N THR A 226 19.31 5.92 1.86
CA THR A 226 20.66 6.16 2.38
C THR A 226 21.55 6.71 1.27
N LEU A 227 22.26 7.82 1.55
CA LEU A 227 23.34 8.30 0.70
C LEU A 227 24.64 7.67 1.18
N GLU A 228 25.46 7.18 0.25
CA GLU A 228 26.84 6.81 0.58
C GLU A 228 27.78 7.96 0.27
N LEU A 229 28.66 8.25 1.24
CA LEU A 229 29.49 9.46 1.26
C LEU A 229 30.82 9.33 0.48
N SER A 230 31.07 8.23 -0.25
CA SER A 230 32.29 8.10 -1.07
C SER A 230 32.23 8.92 -2.37
N LEU A 231 32.94 10.05 -2.48
CA LEU A 231 33.20 10.74 -3.76
C LEU A 231 34.61 11.37 -3.80
N HIS A 232 35.24 11.32 -4.98
CA HIS A 232 36.44 12.11 -5.33
C HIS A 232 36.07 13.54 -5.76
N ASP A 233 37.08 14.42 -5.78
CA ASP A 233 36.98 15.82 -6.22
C ASP A 233 36.35 15.97 -7.62
N GLY A 234 35.27 16.76 -7.70
CA GLY A 234 34.70 17.23 -8.98
C GLY A 234 33.21 16.95 -9.20
N ASP A 235 32.63 15.95 -8.52
CA ASP A 235 31.22 15.57 -8.68
C ASP A 235 30.29 16.36 -7.75
N ASP A 236 29.10 16.73 -8.23
CA ASP A 236 28.05 17.31 -7.38
C ASP A 236 27.29 16.21 -6.60
N VAL A 237 26.64 16.60 -5.50
CA VAL A 237 25.90 15.65 -4.63
C VAL A 237 24.71 14.99 -5.34
N TRP A 238 24.24 15.53 -6.47
CA TRP A 238 22.94 15.20 -7.06
C TRP A 238 22.97 14.79 -8.54
N SER A 239 24.10 14.89 -9.21
CA SER A 239 24.31 14.42 -10.59
C SER A 239 25.27 13.22 -10.65
N ARG A 240 25.47 12.77 -11.89
CA ARG A 240 25.83 11.41 -12.29
C ARG A 240 27.26 11.04 -11.91
N SER A 241 27.48 10.63 -10.66
CA SER A 241 28.75 9.99 -10.28
C SER A 241 28.77 8.52 -10.68
N THR A 242 29.92 8.06 -11.19
CA THR A 242 30.21 6.69 -11.62
C THR A 242 30.96 5.87 -10.55
N VAL A 243 31.10 6.39 -9.33
CA VAL A 243 31.99 5.80 -8.31
C VAL A 243 31.31 4.68 -7.51
N LYS A 244 32.07 3.61 -7.25
CA LYS A 244 31.72 2.45 -6.42
C LYS A 244 31.31 2.87 -5.01
N SER A 245 30.08 2.53 -4.64
CA SER A 245 29.53 2.89 -3.34
C SER A 245 30.03 1.94 -2.23
N ARG A 246 30.18 2.45 -1.01
CA ARG A 246 30.56 1.69 0.19
C ARG A 246 29.63 2.05 1.36
N PRO A 247 29.15 1.05 2.14
CA PRO A 247 28.36 1.31 3.36
C PRO A 247 29.07 2.26 4.31
N LEU A 248 28.31 3.14 4.97
CA LEU A 248 28.86 4.06 5.96
C LEU A 248 29.36 3.26 7.18
N MET A 249 30.68 3.22 7.37
CA MET A 249 31.32 2.53 8.49
C MET A 249 31.54 3.54 9.63
N ILE A 250 30.83 3.38 10.75
CA ILE A 250 31.03 4.25 11.91
C ILE A 250 32.08 3.64 12.84
N HIS A 251 33.14 4.39 13.14
CA HIS A 251 34.16 3.96 14.10
C HIS A 251 33.70 4.19 15.56
N PRO A 252 33.95 3.26 16.50
CA PRO A 252 33.58 3.40 17.90
C PRO A 252 34.16 4.65 18.59
N GLU A 253 35.29 5.14 18.11
CA GLU A 253 35.96 6.35 18.64
C GLU A 253 35.19 7.63 18.29
N MET A 254 34.44 7.60 17.19
CA MET A 254 33.42 8.61 16.84
C MET A 254 32.14 8.43 17.67
N MET A 255 32.17 7.83 18.86
CA MET A 255 30.99 7.74 19.76
C MET A 255 31.24 8.43 21.11
N LEU A 256 32.40 9.06 21.29
CA LEU A 256 32.87 9.61 22.56
C LEU A 256 32.76 11.15 22.71
N PRO A 257 32.81 11.99 21.66
CA PRO A 257 32.74 13.44 21.92
C PRO A 257 31.36 13.94 22.38
N ARG A 258 31.36 15.01 23.18
CA ARG A 258 30.15 15.68 23.67
C ARG A 258 29.40 16.37 22.51
N ARG A 259 28.09 16.13 22.39
CA ARG A 259 27.19 16.89 21.51
C ARG A 259 26.92 18.26 22.12
N THR A 260 27.54 19.30 21.57
CA THR A 260 27.49 20.68 22.10
C THR A 260 26.53 21.58 21.33
N LYS A 261 26.20 21.25 20.08
CA LYS A 261 25.30 22.05 19.24
C LYS A 261 23.85 21.63 19.47
N LEU A 262 22.92 22.60 19.50
CA LEU A 262 21.50 22.29 19.67
C LEU A 262 20.96 21.52 18.47
N GLY A 263 21.21 21.99 17.25
CA GLY A 263 20.83 21.22 16.08
C GLY A 263 21.41 21.67 14.75
N PHE A 264 21.23 20.83 13.74
CA PHE A 264 21.83 20.99 12.42
C PHE A 264 20.90 20.58 11.27
N TRP A 265 21.06 21.26 10.13
CA TRP A 265 20.54 20.81 8.84
C TRP A 265 21.31 21.43 7.67
N ALA A 266 21.45 20.67 6.58
CA ALA A 266 21.89 21.21 5.29
C ALA A 266 21.08 20.67 4.12
N GLY A 267 20.76 21.53 3.15
CA GLY A 267 20.03 21.12 1.95
C GLY A 267 19.56 22.27 1.05
N SER A 268 18.89 21.91 -0.05
CA SER A 268 18.31 22.84 -1.02
C SER A 268 16.90 23.29 -0.65
N LEU A 269 16.46 24.43 -1.18
CA LEU A 269 15.18 25.09 -0.89
C LEU A 269 13.98 24.55 -1.69
N ASN A 270 13.92 23.24 -1.91
CA ASN A 270 12.98 22.63 -2.86
C ASN A 270 11.60 22.28 -2.26
N SER A 271 11.18 22.96 -1.19
CA SER A 271 9.86 22.76 -0.55
C SER A 271 9.50 23.93 0.37
N ASP A 272 8.21 24.16 0.59
CA ASP A 272 7.69 25.22 1.47
C ASP A 272 8.32 25.20 2.87
N VAL A 273 8.42 24.03 3.51
CA VAL A 273 8.98 23.91 4.86
C VAL A 273 10.46 24.29 4.90
N ARG A 274 11.25 23.95 3.87
CA ARG A 274 12.66 24.33 3.76
C ARG A 274 12.83 25.82 3.49
N THR A 275 11.95 26.42 2.69
CA THR A 275 11.90 27.86 2.48
C THR A 275 11.55 28.60 3.77
N LYS A 276 10.61 28.07 4.58
CA LYS A 276 10.31 28.62 5.91
C LYS A 276 11.52 28.53 6.85
N LEU A 277 12.25 27.41 6.85
CA LEU A 277 13.47 27.28 7.65
C LEU A 277 14.50 28.35 7.30
N LEU A 278 14.66 28.71 6.03
CA LEU A 278 15.52 29.83 5.61
C LEU A 278 15.04 31.17 6.18
N ILE A 279 13.73 31.43 6.11
CA ILE A 279 13.16 32.70 6.59
C ILE A 279 13.41 32.89 8.09
N PHE A 280 13.24 31.84 8.89
CA PHE A 280 13.31 31.93 10.36
C PHE A 280 14.72 31.70 10.93
N TYR A 281 15.57 30.89 10.30
CA TYR A 281 16.82 30.42 10.90
C TYR A 281 18.09 30.72 10.10
N LYS A 282 18.03 31.56 9.06
CA LYS A 282 19.24 32.02 8.37
C LYS A 282 20.14 32.80 9.34
N GLY A 283 21.31 32.26 9.65
CA GLY A 283 22.27 32.87 10.56
C GLY A 283 21.94 32.70 12.05
N ALA A 284 21.07 31.74 12.40
CA ALA A 284 20.79 31.41 13.80
C ALA A 284 22.05 30.82 14.47
N PRO A 285 22.48 31.31 15.65
CA PRO A 285 23.74 30.88 16.27
C PRO A 285 23.67 29.49 16.91
N GLU A 286 22.49 29.05 17.32
CA GLU A 286 22.28 27.79 18.05
C GLU A 286 21.84 26.64 17.13
N LEU A 287 21.25 26.95 15.98
CA LEU A 287 20.84 25.98 14.96
C LEU A 287 21.63 26.21 13.67
N ASN A 288 22.54 25.29 13.36
CA ASN A 288 23.42 25.37 12.21
C ASN A 288 22.67 24.95 10.93
N PHE A 289 22.07 25.94 10.25
CA PHE A 289 21.39 25.73 8.97
C PHE A 289 22.26 26.14 7.79
N HIS A 290 22.51 25.20 6.87
CA HIS A 290 23.25 25.43 5.64
C HIS A 290 22.34 25.28 4.41
N PHE A 291 21.98 26.38 3.78
CA PHE A 291 21.14 26.40 2.58
C PHE A 291 22.01 26.39 1.33
N ILE A 292 22.05 25.25 0.63
CA ILE A 292 23.00 25.00 -0.47
C ILE A 292 22.24 24.48 -1.69
N ASP A 293 22.32 25.20 -2.82
CA ASP A 293 21.70 24.81 -4.09
C ASP A 293 22.43 23.63 -4.77
N LYS A 294 23.77 23.61 -4.67
CA LYS A 294 24.64 22.53 -5.17
C LYS A 294 25.84 22.33 -4.24
N MET A 295 25.85 21.26 -3.44
CA MET A 295 27.02 20.89 -2.64
C MET A 295 28.13 20.36 -3.57
N LYS A 296 29.33 20.97 -3.52
CA LYS A 296 30.58 20.42 -4.09
C LYS A 296 31.31 19.68 -2.95
N LYS A 297 31.52 18.36 -3.10
CA LYS A 297 31.49 17.43 -1.95
C LYS A 297 32.81 17.22 -1.17
N ALA A 298 33.99 17.32 -1.79
CA ALA A 298 35.23 16.88 -1.13
C ALA A 298 35.67 17.74 0.07
N ALA A 299 35.46 19.07 0.04
CA ALA A 299 35.83 19.96 1.15
C ALA A 299 34.76 20.06 2.25
N ILE A 300 33.56 19.50 2.05
CA ILE A 300 32.39 19.71 2.92
C ILE A 300 32.01 18.41 3.66
N LEU A 301 32.45 17.23 3.22
CA LEU A 301 32.10 15.95 3.83
C LEU A 301 32.54 15.85 5.30
N ASP A 302 33.82 16.08 5.59
CA ASP A 302 34.32 16.04 6.96
C ASP A 302 33.63 17.09 7.83
N ALA A 303 33.37 18.29 7.28
CA ALA A 303 32.61 19.32 7.99
C ALA A 303 31.17 18.86 8.27
N TYR A 304 30.48 18.28 7.29
CA TYR A 304 29.10 17.81 7.39
C TYR A 304 28.94 16.66 8.40
N GLU A 305 29.84 15.67 8.35
CA GLU A 305 29.86 14.57 9.31
C GLU A 305 30.14 15.07 10.73
N ASN A 306 31.08 16.02 10.89
CA ASN A 306 31.34 16.66 12.18
C ASN A 306 30.14 17.48 12.70
N GLU A 307 29.38 18.13 11.82
CA GLU A 307 28.15 18.85 12.19
C GLU A 307 27.05 17.89 12.67
N LEU A 308 26.79 16.79 11.94
CA LEU A 308 25.85 15.75 12.35
C LEU A 308 26.26 15.12 13.69
N TYR A 309 27.55 14.85 13.82
CA TYR A 309 28.13 14.24 15.00
C TYR A 309 28.04 15.17 16.24
N GLY A 310 28.33 16.45 16.08
CA GLY A 310 28.36 17.44 17.16
C GLY A 310 26.99 17.95 17.62
N SER A 311 25.91 17.60 16.90
CA SER A 311 24.56 18.13 17.14
C SER A 311 23.70 17.20 17.99
N LYS A 312 22.89 17.77 18.89
CA LYS A 312 21.88 17.02 19.65
C LYS A 312 20.73 16.58 18.75
N PHE A 313 20.20 17.50 17.96
CA PHE A 313 19.04 17.32 17.11
C PHE A 313 19.37 17.54 15.62
N CYS A 314 18.86 16.70 14.74
CA CYS A 314 19.05 16.87 13.30
C CYS A 314 17.70 17.05 12.63
N ILE A 315 17.53 18.19 11.95
CA ILE A 315 16.23 18.57 11.42
C ILE A 315 16.00 17.83 10.12
N CYS A 316 14.90 17.10 10.00
CA CYS A 316 14.54 16.30 8.82
C CYS A 316 13.27 16.90 8.16
N PRO A 317 13.40 18.01 7.41
CA PRO A 317 12.26 18.62 6.73
C PRO A 317 11.88 17.86 5.46
N ARG A 318 10.57 17.80 5.18
CA ARG A 318 9.97 17.23 3.96
C ARG A 318 10.63 17.77 2.67
N TRP A 319 10.61 16.96 1.60
CA TRP A 319 11.10 17.25 0.25
C TRP A 319 10.04 16.86 -0.79
N ASN A 320 9.45 17.80 -1.54
CA ASN A 320 8.57 17.54 -2.71
C ASN A 320 7.70 16.24 -2.60
N ASN A 321 6.85 16.15 -1.56
CA ASN A 321 5.98 15.01 -1.24
C ASN A 321 6.71 13.68 -0.91
N HIS A 322 7.90 13.77 -0.31
CA HIS A 322 8.65 12.68 0.29
C HIS A 322 9.24 13.17 1.61
N LEU A 323 9.33 12.31 2.62
CA LEU A 323 9.96 12.64 3.88
C LEU A 323 11.47 12.66 3.76
N GLY A 324 12.09 13.71 4.29
CA GLY A 324 13.43 13.64 4.89
C GLY A 324 14.60 13.14 4.04
N GLY A 325 14.46 12.84 2.74
CA GLY A 325 15.51 12.30 1.87
C GLY A 325 16.44 11.30 2.59
N VAL A 326 17.73 11.48 2.37
CA VAL A 326 18.83 10.78 3.07
C VAL A 326 19.11 11.34 4.47
N CYS A 327 18.60 12.53 4.78
CA CYS A 327 18.86 13.22 6.04
C CYS A 327 18.30 12.44 7.25
N LEU A 328 17.15 11.76 7.10
CA LEU A 328 16.59 10.95 8.18
C LEU A 328 17.55 9.82 8.59
N THR A 329 18.03 9.03 7.61
CA THR A 329 18.92 7.90 7.89
C THR A 329 20.31 8.35 8.31
N GLU A 330 20.84 9.44 7.73
CA GLU A 330 22.12 10.05 8.13
C GLU A 330 22.08 10.49 9.59
N SER A 331 21.02 11.22 10.00
CA SER A 331 20.84 11.66 11.39
C SER A 331 20.91 10.49 12.37
N MET A 332 20.16 9.42 12.08
CA MET A 332 20.12 8.23 12.92
C MET A 332 21.46 7.49 12.96
N THR A 333 22.15 7.43 11.82
CA THR A 333 23.46 6.79 11.67
C THR A 333 24.49 7.48 12.57
N PHE A 334 24.56 8.81 12.52
CA PHE A 334 25.45 9.60 13.36
C PHE A 334 24.95 9.80 14.80
N GLY A 335 23.84 9.17 15.20
CA GLY A 335 23.28 9.25 16.55
C GLY A 335 22.67 10.61 16.92
N CYS A 336 22.39 11.45 15.92
CA CYS A 336 21.72 12.73 16.09
C CYS A 336 20.20 12.52 16.15
N VAL A 337 19.52 12.99 17.21
CA VAL A 337 18.08 12.74 17.40
C VAL A 337 17.29 13.41 16.26
N PRO A 338 16.59 12.64 15.41
CA PRO A 338 15.91 13.21 14.26
C PRO A 338 14.70 14.04 14.70
N VAL A 339 14.57 15.23 14.13
CA VAL A 339 13.42 16.13 14.28
C VAL A 339 12.67 16.16 12.94
N ILE A 340 11.64 15.33 12.83
CA ILE A 340 10.85 15.17 11.62
C ILE A 340 9.91 16.36 11.51
N LEU A 341 10.15 17.21 10.50
CA LEU A 341 9.30 18.37 10.17
C LEU A 341 8.46 18.04 8.95
N SER A 342 7.29 17.48 9.20
CA SER A 342 6.32 17.14 8.16
C SER A 342 4.93 17.04 8.74
N ASP A 343 3.97 17.62 8.03
CA ASP A 343 2.57 17.41 8.35
C ASP A 343 2.08 16.02 7.92
N TYR A 344 2.81 15.31 7.02
CA TYR A 344 2.40 14.07 6.34
C TYR A 344 3.54 13.03 6.39
N TYR A 345 3.63 12.21 7.43
CA TYR A 345 4.76 11.28 7.59
C TYR A 345 4.39 9.79 7.59
N ASP A 346 4.85 9.02 6.60
CA ASP A 346 5.01 7.57 6.73
C ASP A 346 6.45 7.18 7.09
N LEU A 347 6.71 6.97 8.37
CA LEU A 347 8.05 6.61 8.81
C LEU A 347 8.34 5.12 8.52
N PRO A 348 9.57 4.77 8.11
CA PRO A 348 9.92 3.36 7.91
C PRO A 348 9.72 2.54 9.18
N PHE A 349 9.10 1.38 9.04
CA PHE A 349 8.83 0.43 10.13
C PHE A 349 7.96 0.99 11.26
N ASN A 350 7.08 1.96 10.96
CA ASN A 350 6.18 2.58 11.94
C ASN A 350 5.19 1.60 12.61
N ASP A 351 4.95 0.45 11.99
CA ASP A 351 4.17 -0.66 12.55
C ASP A 351 4.95 -1.44 13.63
N VAL A 352 6.27 -1.35 13.62
CA VAL A 352 7.18 -2.09 14.52
C VAL A 352 7.80 -1.16 15.57
N LEU A 353 8.29 0.00 15.17
CA LEU A 353 9.09 0.92 15.99
C LEU A 353 8.27 2.09 16.52
N ASP A 354 8.39 2.39 17.80
CA ASP A 354 7.76 3.57 18.41
C ASP A 354 8.66 4.80 18.25
N TRP A 355 8.44 5.55 17.16
CA TRP A 355 9.23 6.73 16.81
C TRP A 355 9.22 7.82 17.89
N ASN A 356 8.19 7.93 18.73
CA ASN A 356 8.14 8.93 19.81
C ASN A 356 9.20 8.68 20.90
N ASN A 357 9.71 7.44 21.00
CA ASN A 357 10.72 7.10 22.00
C ASN A 357 12.15 7.50 21.60
N PHE A 358 12.40 7.85 20.34
CA PHE A 358 13.76 8.14 19.82
C PHE A 358 13.83 9.28 18.79
N SER A 359 12.74 9.98 18.54
CA SER A 359 12.66 11.11 17.61
C SER A 359 11.71 12.18 18.13
N ILE A 360 11.71 13.33 17.45
CA ILE A 360 10.75 14.41 17.69
C ILE A 360 9.98 14.62 16.39
N ILE A 361 8.66 14.53 16.44
CA ILE A 361 7.79 14.73 15.29
C ILE A 361 7.06 16.07 15.46
N LEU A 362 7.27 16.99 14.52
CA LEU A 362 6.72 18.35 14.57
C LEU A 362 6.01 18.69 13.26
N LYS A 363 4.87 19.37 13.43
CA LYS A 363 4.11 20.00 12.35
C LYS A 363 4.91 21.13 11.68
N GLU A 364 4.68 21.37 10.38
CA GLU A 364 5.35 22.44 9.62
C GLU A 364 4.97 23.83 10.16
N GLU A 365 3.84 23.98 10.85
CA GLU A 365 3.43 25.23 11.51
C GLU A 365 4.30 25.60 12.71
N HIS A 366 5.00 24.62 13.32
CA HIS A 366 5.88 24.84 14.46
C HIS A 366 7.26 25.36 14.07
N VAL A 367 7.57 25.46 12.77
CA VAL A 367 8.87 25.97 12.29
C VAL A 367 9.29 27.26 13.00
N PRO A 368 8.46 28.31 13.18
CA PRO A 368 8.89 29.54 13.86
C PRO A 368 9.33 29.34 15.32
N ASN A 369 8.80 28.30 15.99
CA ASN A 369 9.06 28.01 17.40
C ASN A 369 10.04 26.83 17.59
N LEU A 370 10.62 26.30 16.52
CA LEU A 370 11.45 25.09 16.54
C LEU A 370 12.58 25.17 17.58
N GLU A 371 13.37 26.25 17.56
CA GLU A 371 14.46 26.44 18.53
C GLU A 371 13.98 26.42 19.99
N LYS A 372 12.86 27.11 20.26
CA LYS A 372 12.26 27.15 21.60
C LYS A 372 11.81 25.76 22.04
N ILE A 373 11.10 25.03 21.17
CA ILE A 373 10.63 23.67 21.43
C ILE A 373 11.82 22.76 21.78
N LEU A 374 12.91 22.81 21.00
CA LEU A 374 14.09 21.98 21.24
C LEU A 374 14.82 22.33 22.53
N LYS A 375 14.88 23.61 22.90
CA LYS A 375 15.48 24.08 24.18
C LYS A 375 14.66 23.70 25.40
N GLU A 376 13.34 23.60 25.27
CA GLU A 376 12.43 23.23 26.37
C GLU A 376 12.43 21.72 26.67
N ILE A 377 13.08 20.89 25.84
CA ILE A 377 13.20 19.45 26.10
C ILE A 377 14.13 19.22 27.29
N PRO A 378 13.65 18.57 28.37
CA PRO A 378 14.50 18.23 29.49
C PRO A 378 15.66 17.33 29.07
N GLU A 379 16.86 17.58 29.62
CA GLU A 379 18.08 16.83 29.28
C GLU A 379 17.92 15.32 29.50
N GLU A 380 17.13 14.91 30.50
CA GLU A 380 16.84 13.50 30.77
C GLU A 380 16.01 12.85 29.66
N ASN A 381 15.02 13.58 29.12
CA ASN A 381 14.22 13.12 27.98
C ASN A 381 15.10 13.00 26.73
N TYR A 382 15.99 13.97 26.51
CA TYR A 382 16.97 13.90 25.42
C TYR A 382 17.88 12.68 25.53
N LYS A 383 18.47 12.42 26.72
CA LYS A 383 19.34 11.26 26.95
C LYS A 383 18.61 9.94 26.68
N LYS A 384 17.36 9.83 27.12
CA LYS A 384 16.52 8.66 26.86
C LYS A 384 16.27 8.47 25.35
N MET A 385 15.89 9.53 24.64
CA MET A 385 15.71 9.48 23.18
C MET A 385 17.00 9.09 22.46
N HIS A 386 18.13 9.67 22.88
CA HIS A 386 19.43 9.37 22.29
C HIS A 386 19.85 7.91 22.52
N GLN A 387 19.66 7.37 23.74
CA GLN A 387 19.93 5.96 24.03
C GLN A 387 19.05 5.02 23.21
N ASN A 388 17.76 5.33 23.06
CA ASN A 388 16.85 4.55 22.23
C ASN A 388 17.24 4.62 20.74
N LEU A 389 17.65 5.80 20.25
CA LEU A 389 18.15 5.97 18.89
C LEU A 389 19.36 5.07 18.61
N LEU A 390 20.32 5.00 19.54
CA LEU A 390 21.51 4.17 19.39
C LEU A 390 21.17 2.67 19.31
N GLN A 391 20.06 2.24 19.92
CA GLN A 391 19.56 0.87 19.80
C GLN A 391 18.85 0.63 18.46
N VAL A 392 18.08 1.61 17.98
CA VAL A 392 17.25 1.51 16.78
C VAL A 392 18.05 1.66 15.48
N ARG A 393 19.16 2.43 15.47
CA ARG A 393 19.93 2.73 14.26
C ARG A 393 20.34 1.51 13.43
N LYS A 394 20.57 0.35 14.06
CA LYS A 394 20.91 -0.91 13.37
C LYS A 394 19.86 -1.29 12.32
N HIS A 395 18.60 -0.96 12.57
CA HIS A 395 17.45 -1.23 11.67
C HIS A 395 17.46 -0.38 10.40
N PHE A 396 18.35 0.62 10.30
CA PHE A 396 18.45 1.56 9.19
C PHE A 396 19.81 1.48 8.46
N GLN A 397 20.62 0.47 8.78
CA GLN A 397 21.95 0.28 8.20
C GLN A 397 21.96 -0.87 7.19
N TRP A 398 22.56 -0.61 6.01
CA TRP A 398 22.93 -1.64 5.07
C TRP A 398 24.25 -2.28 5.48
N ASN A 399 24.27 -3.60 5.60
CA ASN A 399 25.51 -4.35 5.82
C ASN A 399 25.91 -5.07 4.52
N PRO A 400 27.22 -5.18 4.22
CA PRO A 400 27.71 -5.99 3.10
C PRO A 400 27.25 -7.44 3.15
N LEU A 401 27.05 -7.97 4.37
CA LEU A 401 26.41 -9.25 4.65
C LEU A 401 25.27 -8.98 5.63
N PRO A 402 24.04 -9.46 5.34
CA PRO A 402 22.90 -9.21 6.23
C PRO A 402 23.12 -9.69 7.66
N VAL A 403 22.92 -8.80 8.64
CA VAL A 403 22.95 -9.13 10.07
C VAL A 403 21.56 -9.03 10.67
N LYS A 404 21.38 -9.63 11.87
CA LYS A 404 20.07 -9.70 12.52
C LYS A 404 19.48 -8.30 12.71
N TYR A 405 18.25 -8.13 12.24
CA TYR A 405 17.49 -6.88 12.28
C TYR A 405 18.09 -5.69 11.54
N ASP A 406 19.02 -5.88 10.62
CA ASP A 406 19.48 -4.78 9.79
C ASP A 406 18.43 -4.29 8.79
N LEU A 407 18.75 -3.28 8.00
CA LEU A 407 17.79 -2.70 7.06
C LEU A 407 17.26 -3.72 6.04
N PHE A 408 18.12 -4.62 5.55
CA PHE A 408 17.68 -5.70 4.66
C PHE A 408 16.65 -6.60 5.36
N ARG A 409 16.96 -7.08 6.57
CA ARG A 409 16.04 -7.94 7.34
C ARG A 409 14.73 -7.24 7.71
N MET A 410 14.79 -5.95 8.06
CA MET A 410 13.60 -5.18 8.42
C MET A 410 12.68 -4.97 7.21
N VAL A 411 13.23 -4.67 6.03
CA VAL A 411 12.43 -4.58 4.78
C VAL A 411 11.88 -5.95 4.40
N SER A 412 12.66 -7.02 4.52
CA SER A 412 12.18 -8.39 4.30
C SER A 412 11.05 -8.78 5.27
N MET A 413 11.12 -8.33 6.53
CA MET A 413 10.08 -8.56 7.53
C MET A 413 8.80 -7.81 7.18
N ASN A 414 8.92 -6.57 6.72
CA ASN A 414 7.78 -5.78 6.29
C ASN A 414 7.14 -6.39 5.01
N LEU A 415 7.95 -6.88 4.07
CA LEU A 415 7.49 -7.64 2.90
C LEU A 415 6.77 -8.93 3.30
N TRP A 416 7.35 -9.73 4.19
CA TRP A 416 6.76 -10.98 4.69
C TRP A 416 5.46 -10.72 5.47
N SER A 417 5.37 -9.61 6.20
CA SER A 417 4.14 -9.24 6.92
C SER A 417 3.06 -8.73 5.98
N THR A 418 3.46 -8.05 4.90
CA THR A 418 2.57 -7.47 3.89
C THR A 418 2.14 -8.48 2.82
N GLN A 419 2.84 -9.60 2.68
CA GLN A 419 2.53 -10.62 1.68
C GLN A 419 1.10 -11.18 1.89
N PRO A 420 0.41 -11.58 0.80
CA PRO A 420 -0.83 -12.33 0.96
C PRO A 420 -0.51 -13.70 1.57
N LYS A 421 -1.27 -14.12 2.58
CA LYS A 421 -1.07 -15.41 3.25
C LYS A 421 -1.57 -16.56 2.35
N ILE A 422 -0.74 -16.98 1.40
CA ILE A 422 -0.98 -18.16 0.53
C ILE A 422 -0.23 -19.36 1.14
N LEU A 423 -0.88 -20.48 1.41
CA LEU A 423 -0.21 -21.64 2.04
C LEU A 423 0.72 -22.42 1.09
N ALA A 424 1.69 -23.10 1.70
CA ALA A 424 2.59 -24.08 1.08
C ALA A 424 1.87 -25.21 0.30
N ASN A 425 0.63 -25.56 0.66
CA ASN A 425 -0.16 -26.55 -0.10
C ASN A 425 -0.62 -26.04 -1.47
N ASP A 426 -0.68 -24.72 -1.68
CA ASP A 426 -0.90 -24.12 -2.99
C ASP A 426 0.39 -23.99 -3.80
N LYS A 427 1.54 -23.95 -3.12
CA LYS A 427 2.85 -24.10 -3.78
C LYS A 427 2.97 -25.50 -4.38
N GLU A 428 2.57 -26.55 -3.65
CA GLU A 428 2.52 -27.94 -4.14
C GLU A 428 1.38 -28.21 -5.16
N LYS A 429 0.20 -27.60 -5.02
CA LYS A 429 -0.91 -27.78 -6.00
C LYS A 429 -0.69 -27.02 -7.31
N VAL A 430 -0.04 -25.85 -7.27
CA VAL A 430 0.42 -25.16 -8.48
C VAL A 430 1.57 -25.94 -9.14
N MET A 431 2.44 -26.56 -8.34
CA MET A 431 3.44 -27.52 -8.83
C MET A 431 2.81 -28.68 -9.58
N LEU A 432 1.74 -29.31 -9.06
CA LEU A 432 1.03 -30.38 -9.77
C LEU A 432 0.54 -29.95 -11.16
N THR A 433 0.08 -28.70 -11.35
CA THR A 433 -0.41 -28.24 -12.67
C THR A 433 0.72 -27.90 -13.67
N ILE A 434 1.96 -27.68 -13.20
CA ILE A 434 3.13 -27.36 -14.05
C ILE A 434 3.97 -28.63 -14.32
N THR A 435 4.00 -29.57 -13.36
CA THR A 435 4.77 -30.82 -13.45
C THR A 435 3.96 -31.99 -14.02
N GLU A 436 2.63 -31.88 -14.16
CA GLU A 436 1.77 -32.85 -14.87
C GLU A 436 2.06 -32.97 -16.38
N SER A 437 2.98 -32.16 -16.92
CA SER A 437 3.52 -32.38 -18.27
C SER A 437 4.68 -33.37 -18.34
N VAL A 438 5.23 -33.88 -17.22
CA VAL A 438 6.44 -34.70 -17.29
C VAL A 438 6.47 -36.03 -16.51
N LEU A 439 5.94 -36.22 -15.29
CA LEU A 439 6.13 -37.55 -14.65
C LEU A 439 5.00 -38.03 -13.75
N GLU A 440 4.49 -39.20 -14.14
CA GLU A 440 3.53 -40.06 -13.44
C GLU A 440 4.24 -40.92 -12.37
N THR A 441 3.50 -41.22 -11.30
CA THR A 441 3.62 -42.36 -10.35
C THR A 441 4.42 -42.24 -9.02
N LYS A 442 3.72 -42.62 -7.93
CA LYS A 442 4.14 -43.12 -6.57
C LYS A 442 4.46 -42.01 -5.54
N ARG A 443 3.92 -41.97 -4.30
CA ARG A 443 3.43 -42.99 -3.33
C ARG A 443 2.54 -42.34 -2.25
N LYS A 444 1.69 -43.15 -1.60
CA LYS A 444 0.82 -42.82 -0.43
C LYS A 444 1.54 -43.05 0.92
N SER A 445 1.24 -42.24 1.94
CA SER A 445 1.16 -42.65 3.37
C SER A 445 0.44 -41.57 4.21
N GLN A 446 -0.82 -41.80 4.60
CA GLN A 446 -1.29 -42.02 5.99
C GLN A 446 -0.93 -40.95 7.03
N PHE A 447 -1.86 -40.04 7.30
CA PHE A 447 -2.06 -39.40 8.61
C PHE A 447 -3.55 -39.50 8.99
N ARG A 448 -3.84 -39.88 10.24
CA ARG A 448 -5.20 -39.95 10.79
C ARG A 448 -5.66 -38.56 11.23
N PRO A 449 -6.88 -38.10 10.91
CA PRO A 449 -7.39 -36.83 11.43
C PRO A 449 -7.92 -36.99 12.87
N LEU A 450 -7.65 -35.98 13.69
CA LEU A 450 -8.32 -35.74 14.98
C LEU A 450 -9.81 -35.40 14.73
N GLN A 451 -10.67 -35.90 15.61
CA GLN A 451 -12.06 -36.24 15.33
C GLN A 451 -13.07 -35.05 15.34
N ASP A 452 -12.60 -33.80 15.27
CA ASP A 452 -13.47 -32.60 15.25
C ASP A 452 -13.25 -31.67 14.03
N SER A 453 -12.40 -32.05 13.06
CA SER A 453 -11.96 -31.17 11.94
C SER A 453 -12.99 -30.96 10.81
N HIS A 454 -14.25 -31.39 10.96
CA HIS A 454 -15.21 -31.45 9.86
C HIS A 454 -15.78 -30.08 9.41
N TYR A 455 -15.49 -28.99 10.13
CA TYR A 455 -16.01 -27.65 9.85
C TYR A 455 -15.15 -26.81 8.89
N PHE A 456 -13.86 -27.11 8.79
CA PHE A 456 -12.88 -26.32 8.04
C PHE A 456 -12.60 -27.02 6.72
N THR A 457 -13.19 -26.48 5.67
CA THR A 457 -13.25 -27.12 4.35
C THR A 457 -11.91 -27.00 3.63
N GLU A 458 -11.65 -27.91 2.68
CA GLU A 458 -10.58 -27.75 1.70
C GLU A 458 -10.65 -26.41 0.93
N ALA A 459 -11.78 -25.69 0.96
CA ALA A 459 -12.01 -24.45 0.22
C ALA A 459 -11.34 -23.20 0.81
N PHE A 460 -10.79 -23.27 2.03
CA PHE A 460 -10.01 -22.17 2.61
C PHE A 460 -8.57 -22.16 2.06
N HIS A 461 -7.93 -20.99 2.02
CA HIS A 461 -6.48 -20.90 1.77
C HIS A 461 -5.70 -21.58 2.89
N SER A 462 -6.09 -21.31 4.14
CA SER A 462 -5.40 -21.79 5.36
C SER A 462 -6.37 -22.28 6.44
N PRO A 463 -6.94 -23.49 6.34
CA PRO A 463 -7.95 -23.98 7.27
C PRO A 463 -7.54 -23.91 8.75
N GLU A 464 -6.32 -24.35 9.09
CA GLU A 464 -5.83 -24.45 10.48
C GLU A 464 -5.51 -23.07 11.07
N VAL A 465 -4.89 -22.18 10.27
CA VAL A 465 -4.59 -20.80 10.68
C VAL A 465 -5.88 -20.01 10.83
N PHE A 466 -6.80 -20.15 9.86
CA PHE A 466 -8.12 -19.54 9.91
C PHE A 466 -8.87 -19.99 11.15
N GLU A 467 -8.92 -21.29 11.44
CA GLU A 467 -9.60 -21.81 12.62
C GLU A 467 -9.08 -21.14 13.90
N LYS A 468 -7.76 -21.13 14.11
CA LYS A 468 -7.17 -20.57 15.34
C LYS A 468 -7.43 -19.06 15.46
N ASP A 469 -7.18 -18.29 14.40
CA ASP A 469 -7.35 -16.83 14.41
C ASP A 469 -8.83 -16.41 14.43
N TYR A 470 -9.71 -17.21 13.80
CA TYR A 470 -11.17 -17.02 13.87
C TYR A 470 -11.69 -17.24 15.31
N MET A 471 -11.19 -18.25 16.03
CA MET A 471 -11.57 -18.43 17.44
C MET A 471 -11.05 -17.30 18.33
N ASP A 472 -9.88 -16.74 18.03
CA ASP A 472 -9.35 -15.58 18.73
C ASP A 472 -10.24 -14.35 18.50
N MET A 473 -10.60 -14.10 17.23
CA MET A 473 -11.56 -13.06 16.84
C MET A 473 -12.90 -13.21 17.56
N GLU A 474 -13.49 -14.41 17.58
CA GLU A 474 -14.78 -14.66 18.24
C GLU A 474 -14.74 -14.36 19.75
N ARG A 475 -13.60 -14.55 20.42
CA ARG A 475 -13.43 -14.29 21.86
C ARG A 475 -13.13 -12.83 22.16
N ASN A 476 -12.25 -12.22 21.38
CA ASN A 476 -11.58 -10.99 21.77
C ASN A 476 -11.99 -9.77 20.96
N PHE A 477 -12.55 -9.93 19.76
CA PHE A 477 -12.81 -8.79 18.90
C PHE A 477 -13.89 -7.87 19.46
N LYS A 478 -13.63 -6.57 19.42
CA LYS A 478 -14.51 -5.52 19.95
C LYS A 478 -14.60 -4.33 19.00
N ILE A 479 -15.82 -3.88 18.75
CA ILE A 479 -16.16 -2.76 17.88
C ILE A 479 -16.94 -1.74 18.72
N PHE A 480 -16.48 -0.49 18.71
CA PHE A 480 -17.24 0.64 19.25
C PHE A 480 -18.06 1.26 18.13
N VAL A 481 -19.33 1.58 18.40
CA VAL A 481 -20.20 2.27 17.44
C VAL A 481 -20.36 3.70 17.90
N TYR A 482 -20.07 4.67 17.02
CA TYR A 482 -20.27 6.06 17.39
C TYR A 482 -21.74 6.34 17.76
N PRO A 483 -21.99 7.10 18.86
CA PRO A 483 -23.33 7.49 19.20
C PRO A 483 -23.98 8.30 18.08
N TYR A 484 -25.23 7.98 17.79
CA TYR A 484 -26.02 8.62 16.76
C TYR A 484 -27.39 9.05 17.33
N THR A 485 -27.92 10.14 16.79
CA THR A 485 -29.28 10.62 17.04
C THR A 485 -30.21 10.13 15.92
N ASP A 486 -31.53 10.10 16.16
CA ASP A 486 -32.51 9.73 15.12
C ASP A 486 -32.52 10.70 13.91
N LYS A 487 -31.88 11.87 14.04
CA LYS A 487 -31.63 12.83 12.94
C LYS A 487 -30.35 12.54 12.16
N ASP A 488 -29.42 11.80 12.74
CA ASP A 488 -28.24 11.33 12.04
C ASP A 488 -28.67 10.24 11.05
N VAL A 489 -27.95 10.15 9.94
CA VAL A 489 -28.27 9.32 8.77
C VAL A 489 -28.05 7.83 9.07
N VAL A 490 -28.76 7.32 10.07
CA VAL A 490 -28.64 5.97 10.56
C VAL A 490 -29.89 5.21 10.18
N ASP A 491 -29.67 3.96 9.83
CA ASP A 491 -30.65 2.93 9.56
C ASP A 491 -31.78 2.97 10.60
N ASP A 492 -32.95 3.36 10.12
CA ASP A 492 -34.17 3.52 10.91
C ASP A 492 -34.55 2.16 11.49
N LYS A 493 -34.85 2.10 12.80
CA LYS A 493 -35.26 0.88 13.50
C LYS A 493 -36.45 0.17 12.80
N GLN A 494 -37.18 0.88 11.95
CA GLN A 494 -38.36 0.38 11.26
C GLN A 494 -38.11 -0.36 9.94
N TRP A 495 -36.95 -0.24 9.26
CA TRP A 495 -36.88 -0.66 7.85
C TRP A 495 -35.68 -1.55 7.49
N ARG A 496 -35.94 -2.85 7.30
CA ARG A 496 -34.98 -3.76 6.67
C ARG A 496 -34.66 -3.33 5.23
N LEU A 497 -33.39 -3.02 4.95
CA LEU A 497 -32.92 -2.85 3.58
C LEU A 497 -33.14 -4.16 2.81
N ILE A 498 -33.83 -4.08 1.67
CA ILE A 498 -34.15 -5.24 0.81
C ILE A 498 -33.55 -5.09 -0.58
N GLY A 499 -33.50 -6.20 -1.32
CA GLY A 499 -33.01 -6.19 -2.70
C GLY A 499 -31.49 -6.02 -2.79
N LYS A 500 -31.01 -5.29 -3.79
CA LYS A 500 -29.57 -5.14 -4.08
C LYS A 500 -28.74 -4.45 -2.99
N TYR A 501 -29.38 -3.78 -2.03
CA TYR A 501 -28.73 -3.13 -0.89
C TYR A 501 -28.94 -3.90 0.43
N GLY A 502 -29.53 -5.09 0.38
CA GLY A 502 -29.89 -5.85 1.58
C GLY A 502 -28.70 -6.22 2.47
N SER A 503 -27.54 -6.50 1.89
CA SER A 503 -26.31 -6.80 2.64
C SER A 503 -25.89 -5.69 3.61
N GLU A 504 -26.11 -4.42 3.25
CA GLU A 504 -25.84 -3.28 4.14
C GLU A 504 -26.74 -3.35 5.39
N GLY A 505 -28.03 -3.63 5.19
CA GLY A 505 -29.01 -3.71 6.28
C GLY A 505 -28.77 -4.92 7.19
N TYR A 506 -28.51 -6.10 6.62
CA TYR A 506 -28.16 -7.27 7.43
C TYR A 506 -26.90 -7.07 8.25
N PHE A 507 -25.90 -6.37 7.70
CA PHE A 507 -24.69 -6.04 8.46
C PHE A 507 -25.02 -5.17 9.67
N PHE A 508 -25.82 -4.11 9.49
CA PHE A 508 -26.21 -3.21 10.59
C PHE A 508 -27.07 -3.92 11.64
N GLU A 509 -28.06 -4.70 11.21
CA GLU A 509 -28.93 -5.48 12.10
C GLU A 509 -28.12 -6.45 12.96
N ASN A 510 -27.23 -7.24 12.34
CA ASN A 510 -26.43 -8.22 13.04
C ASN A 510 -25.36 -7.57 13.93
N LEU A 511 -24.72 -6.48 13.49
CA LEU A 511 -23.73 -5.78 14.31
C LEU A 511 -24.37 -5.30 15.62
N ARG A 512 -25.56 -4.69 15.55
CA ARG A 512 -26.33 -4.20 16.71
C ARG A 512 -26.64 -5.29 17.75
N GLN A 513 -26.86 -6.52 17.30
CA GLN A 513 -27.21 -7.65 18.15
C GLN A 513 -26.00 -8.51 18.53
N SER A 514 -24.81 -8.21 17.99
CA SER A 514 -23.63 -9.04 18.17
C SER A 514 -22.88 -8.77 19.47
N HIS A 515 -22.18 -9.80 19.96
CA HIS A 515 -21.28 -9.71 21.10
C HIS A 515 -19.96 -8.98 20.80
N PHE A 516 -19.74 -8.59 19.54
CA PHE A 516 -18.60 -7.78 19.14
C PHE A 516 -18.73 -6.33 19.59
N LEU A 517 -19.93 -5.86 19.97
CA LEU A 517 -20.09 -4.50 20.46
C LEU A 517 -19.47 -4.29 21.84
N THR A 518 -18.85 -3.13 22.00
CA THR A 518 -18.41 -2.59 23.29
C THR A 518 -18.94 -1.17 23.47
N GLN A 519 -19.38 -0.85 24.69
CA GLN A 519 -19.68 0.53 25.11
C GLN A 519 -18.42 1.28 25.60
N ASP A 520 -17.36 0.51 25.87
CA ASP A 520 -16.07 1.01 26.32
C ASP A 520 -15.15 1.17 25.10
N PRO A 521 -14.85 2.41 24.67
CA PRO A 521 -14.04 2.69 23.48
C PRO A 521 -12.56 2.32 23.68
N ASP A 522 -12.06 2.22 24.91
CA ASP A 522 -10.68 1.84 25.18
C ASP A 522 -10.46 0.33 24.96
N LYS A 523 -11.54 -0.46 25.02
CA LYS A 523 -11.52 -1.89 24.66
C LYS A 523 -11.74 -2.13 23.17
N ALA A 524 -12.04 -1.10 22.39
CA ALA A 524 -12.41 -1.25 20.99
C ALA A 524 -11.18 -1.42 20.09
N HIS A 525 -11.25 -2.44 19.23
CA HIS A 525 -10.26 -2.69 18.18
C HIS A 525 -10.56 -1.84 16.94
N LEU A 526 -11.84 -1.66 16.59
CA LEU A 526 -12.30 -0.83 15.47
C LEU A 526 -13.50 0.03 15.87
N PHE A 527 -13.72 1.10 15.12
CA PHE A 527 -14.78 2.08 15.32
C PHE A 527 -15.69 2.13 14.10
N PHE A 528 -16.96 1.81 14.31
CA PHE A 528 -17.96 1.82 13.24
C PHE A 528 -18.61 3.21 13.11
N ILE A 529 -18.64 3.73 11.89
CA ILE A 529 -19.34 4.97 11.51
C ILE A 529 -20.74 4.59 10.99
N PRO A 530 -21.81 4.86 11.75
CA PRO A 530 -23.15 4.37 11.43
C PRO A 530 -23.88 5.23 10.39
N ILE A 531 -23.32 5.36 9.17
CA ILE A 531 -23.92 6.14 8.08
C ILE A 531 -24.44 5.24 6.95
N SER A 532 -25.71 5.43 6.56
CA SER A 532 -26.28 4.75 5.39
C SER A 532 -26.35 5.69 4.18
N CYS A 533 -25.40 5.51 3.26
CA CYS A 533 -25.40 6.24 1.97
C CYS A 533 -26.67 5.94 1.15
N HIS A 534 -27.19 4.71 1.26
CA HIS A 534 -28.41 4.31 0.57
C HIS A 534 -29.66 5.06 1.07
N LYS A 535 -29.78 5.29 2.40
CA LYS A 535 -30.89 6.07 2.97
C LYS A 535 -30.96 7.46 2.35
N LEU A 536 -29.83 8.17 2.31
CA LEU A 536 -29.74 9.50 1.70
C LEU A 536 -30.12 9.51 0.23
N ARG A 537 -29.68 8.49 -0.52
CA ARG A 537 -30.05 8.37 -1.93
C ARG A 537 -31.56 8.23 -2.12
N ARG A 538 -32.23 7.46 -1.26
CA ARG A 538 -33.69 7.28 -1.28
C ARG A 538 -34.44 8.56 -0.95
N GLU A 539 -33.87 9.41 -0.10
CA GLU A 539 -34.38 10.76 0.22
C GLU A 539 -34.15 11.76 -0.93
N GLY A 540 -33.65 11.30 -2.09
CA GLY A 540 -33.49 12.11 -3.28
C GLY A 540 -32.18 12.90 -3.34
N LYS A 541 -31.24 12.66 -2.42
CA LYS A 541 -29.93 13.35 -2.39
C LYS A 541 -29.06 12.95 -3.59
N SER A 542 -28.36 13.93 -4.16
CA SER A 542 -27.33 13.71 -5.20
C SER A 542 -26.09 13.04 -4.61
N TYR A 543 -25.16 12.57 -5.46
CA TYR A 543 -23.90 11.97 -4.96
C TYR A 543 -23.06 13.02 -4.24
N GLU A 544 -23.12 14.27 -4.72
CA GLU A 544 -22.48 15.44 -4.14
C GLU A 544 -23.05 15.75 -2.75
N ASP A 545 -24.37 15.76 -2.61
CA ASP A 545 -25.03 15.99 -1.31
C ASP A 545 -24.68 14.90 -0.31
N ILE A 546 -24.69 13.62 -0.74
CA ILE A 546 -24.34 12.48 0.11
C ILE A 546 -22.90 12.64 0.60
N ALA A 547 -21.97 13.03 -0.27
CA ALA A 547 -20.58 13.23 0.09
C ALA A 547 -20.39 14.41 1.07
N ILE A 548 -21.14 15.50 0.90
CA ILE A 548 -21.14 16.63 1.85
C ILE A 548 -21.67 16.19 3.22
N ILE A 549 -22.81 15.48 3.26
CA ILE A 549 -23.40 14.99 4.50
C ILE A 549 -22.45 14.03 5.23
N PHE A 550 -21.80 13.12 4.49
CA PHE A 550 -20.80 12.21 5.05
C PHE A 550 -19.62 12.99 5.63
N GLN A 551 -19.12 14.00 4.91
CA GLN A 551 -18.04 14.87 5.37
C GLN A 551 -18.39 15.62 6.65
N ASP A 552 -19.55 16.24 6.70
CA ASP A 552 -19.99 17.00 7.87
C ASP A 552 -20.21 16.08 9.08
N TYR A 553 -20.74 14.88 8.86
CA TYR A 553 -20.89 13.88 9.91
C TYR A 553 -19.54 13.45 10.47
N VAL A 554 -18.57 13.10 9.61
CA VAL A 554 -17.22 12.74 10.06
C VAL A 554 -16.54 13.90 10.79
N LYS A 555 -16.63 15.13 10.29
CA LYS A 555 -16.10 16.33 10.99
C LYS A 555 -16.72 16.51 12.37
N SER A 556 -18.02 16.24 12.52
CA SER A 556 -18.70 16.25 13.81
C SER A 556 -18.14 15.18 14.75
N LEU A 557 -17.90 13.96 14.26
CA LEU A 557 -17.29 12.88 15.04
C LEU A 557 -15.88 13.24 15.51
N ILE A 558 -15.06 13.80 14.62
CA ILE A 558 -13.69 14.28 14.92
C ILE A 558 -13.71 15.33 16.04
N THR A 559 -14.66 16.25 15.98
CA THR A 559 -14.78 17.35 16.96
C THR A 559 -15.27 16.85 18.31
N LYS A 560 -16.18 15.87 18.32
CA LYS A 560 -16.88 15.43 19.53
C LYS A 560 -16.15 14.31 20.28
N TYR A 561 -15.41 13.44 19.58
CA TYR A 561 -14.82 12.25 20.18
C TYR A 561 -13.30 12.20 19.95
N PRO A 562 -12.48 11.97 20.99
CA PRO A 562 -11.03 11.95 20.86
C PRO A 562 -10.52 10.72 20.08
N TYR A 563 -11.34 9.67 19.95
CA TYR A 563 -10.94 8.38 19.36
C TYR A 563 -10.55 8.48 17.89
N TRP A 564 -11.13 9.42 17.14
CA TRP A 564 -10.77 9.61 15.74
C TRP A 564 -9.30 10.00 15.59
N ASN A 565 -8.85 10.95 16.42
CA ASN A 565 -7.50 11.50 16.35
C ASN A 565 -6.43 10.50 16.80
N ARG A 566 -6.81 9.38 17.43
CA ARG A 566 -5.88 8.31 17.81
C ARG A 566 -5.21 7.69 16.59
N THR A 567 -5.92 7.55 15.49
CA THR A 567 -5.49 6.81 14.28
C THR A 567 -5.76 7.55 12.98
N LEU A 568 -6.48 8.67 13.08
CA LEU A 568 -6.96 9.49 11.98
C LEU A 568 -7.84 8.75 10.99
N GLY A 569 -8.72 7.90 11.52
CA GLY A 569 -9.65 7.15 10.71
C GLY A 569 -9.17 5.75 10.36
N ALA A 570 -7.93 5.36 10.72
CA ALA A 570 -7.36 4.09 10.26
C ALA A 570 -7.91 2.85 10.96
N ASP A 571 -8.47 3.00 12.17
CA ASP A 571 -9.30 1.97 12.83
C ASP A 571 -10.80 2.23 12.68
N HIS A 572 -11.17 3.16 11.78
CA HIS A 572 -12.56 3.47 11.49
C HIS A 572 -13.02 2.76 10.23
N PHE A 573 -14.28 2.35 10.21
CA PHE A 573 -14.87 1.76 9.03
C PHE A 573 -16.33 2.18 8.85
N PHE A 574 -16.77 2.17 7.60
CA PHE A 574 -18.19 2.31 7.25
C PHE A 574 -18.56 1.26 6.20
N VAL A 575 -19.87 1.01 6.10
CA VAL A 575 -20.42 0.03 5.18
C VAL A 575 -21.34 0.73 4.18
N THR A 576 -21.18 0.42 2.90
CA THR A 576 -22.11 0.89 1.87
C THR A 576 -22.22 -0.13 0.76
N CYS A 577 -23.45 -0.41 0.34
CA CYS A 577 -23.69 -1.16 -0.89
C CYS A 577 -24.01 -0.28 -2.10
N HIS A 578 -23.86 1.03 -1.94
CA HIS A 578 -24.05 2.02 -2.98
C HIS A 578 -22.72 2.38 -3.64
N ASP A 579 -22.74 2.64 -4.95
CA ASP A 579 -21.59 3.07 -5.77
C ASP A 579 -21.04 4.46 -5.41
N VAL A 580 -21.69 5.17 -4.48
CA VAL A 580 -21.22 6.47 -3.96
C VAL A 580 -20.08 6.30 -2.94
N GLY A 581 -19.79 5.06 -2.51
CA GLY A 581 -18.78 4.77 -1.50
C GLY A 581 -17.38 5.32 -1.80
N VAL A 582 -17.03 5.48 -3.07
CA VAL A 582 -15.76 6.11 -3.49
C VAL A 582 -15.87 7.64 -3.38
N THR A 583 -16.93 8.22 -3.96
CA THR A 583 -17.19 9.67 -3.97
C THR A 583 -17.25 10.28 -2.57
N VAL A 584 -17.87 9.59 -1.61
CA VAL A 584 -17.95 10.10 -0.22
C VAL A 584 -16.59 10.16 0.46
N THR A 585 -15.68 9.25 0.12
CA THR A 585 -14.33 9.22 0.69
C THR A 585 -13.35 10.13 -0.03
N GLU A 586 -13.49 10.33 -1.35
CA GLU A 586 -12.62 11.23 -2.15
C GLU A 586 -12.69 12.69 -1.71
N ARG A 587 -13.87 13.17 -1.27
CA ARG A 587 -14.08 14.56 -0.87
C ARG A 587 -13.39 14.95 0.43
N ILE A 588 -12.86 13.98 1.16
CA ILE A 588 -12.24 14.22 2.45
C ILE A 588 -10.79 13.79 2.33
N PRO A 589 -9.85 14.75 2.28
CA PRO A 589 -8.42 14.47 2.25
C PRO A 589 -8.06 13.42 3.31
N HIS A 590 -7.19 12.47 2.97
CA HIS A 590 -6.71 11.36 3.82
C HIS A 590 -7.74 10.29 4.22
N LEU A 591 -9.05 10.57 4.17
CA LEU A 591 -10.06 9.55 4.50
C LEU A 591 -10.02 8.37 3.53
N MET A 592 -9.81 8.61 2.23
CA MET A 592 -9.57 7.54 1.24
C MET A 592 -8.46 6.56 1.65
N LYS A 593 -7.40 7.08 2.30
CA LYS A 593 -6.19 6.31 2.65
C LYS A 593 -6.30 5.64 4.01
N ASN A 594 -7.09 6.20 4.93
CA ASN A 594 -7.14 5.74 6.31
C ASN A 594 -8.33 4.83 6.56
N ILE A 595 -9.53 5.25 6.18
CA ILE A 595 -10.75 4.53 6.55
C ILE A 595 -10.85 3.19 5.84
N ILE A 596 -11.29 2.17 6.58
CA ILE A 596 -11.63 0.87 6.01
C ILE A 596 -13.00 1.00 5.33
N ARG A 597 -13.04 0.85 4.01
CA ARG A 597 -14.31 0.86 3.27
C ARG A 597 -14.82 -0.55 3.11
N VAL A 598 -16.03 -0.81 3.62
CA VAL A 598 -16.72 -2.08 3.42
C VAL A 598 -17.77 -1.88 2.33
N VAL A 599 -17.45 -2.31 1.11
CA VAL A 599 -18.19 -1.92 -0.10
C VAL A 599 -18.74 -3.12 -0.87
N CYS A 600 -19.98 -3.02 -1.36
CA CYS A 600 -20.51 -4.04 -2.26
C CYS A 600 -19.89 -3.95 -3.66
N SER A 601 -19.39 -5.08 -4.18
CA SER A 601 -18.93 -5.22 -5.58
C SER A 601 -17.84 -4.22 -6.01
N PRO A 602 -16.72 -4.11 -5.28
CA PRO A 602 -15.63 -3.23 -5.69
C PRO A 602 -14.89 -3.78 -6.91
N SER A 603 -14.19 -2.87 -7.58
CA SER A 603 -13.31 -3.18 -8.70
C SER A 603 -12.05 -2.31 -8.60
N TYR A 604 -10.92 -2.84 -9.07
CA TYR A 604 -9.65 -2.10 -9.11
C TYR A 604 -9.74 -0.82 -9.98
N TYR A 605 -10.75 -0.71 -10.86
CA TYR A 605 -11.04 0.51 -11.61
C TYR A 605 -11.51 1.66 -10.73
N PHE A 606 -12.28 1.38 -9.66
CA PHE A 606 -12.92 2.40 -8.82
C PHE A 606 -12.14 2.68 -7.54
N GLN A 607 -10.82 2.78 -7.66
CA GLN A 607 -9.91 3.14 -6.55
C GLN A 607 -10.06 2.28 -5.29
N TYR A 608 -10.51 1.02 -5.41
CA TYR A 608 -10.48 0.06 -4.31
C TYR A 608 -9.04 -0.12 -3.84
N VAL A 609 -8.80 -0.06 -2.53
CA VAL A 609 -7.49 -0.21 -1.92
C VAL A 609 -7.37 -1.62 -1.33
N PRO A 610 -6.65 -2.54 -2.00
CA PRO A 610 -6.46 -3.90 -1.50
C PRO A 610 -5.82 -3.90 -0.11
N ARG A 611 -6.12 -4.92 0.70
CA ARG A 611 -5.65 -5.09 2.09
C ARG A 611 -6.16 -4.08 3.11
N LYS A 612 -6.60 -2.89 2.68
CA LYS A 612 -7.34 -1.94 3.52
C LYS A 612 -8.84 -2.11 3.39
N ASP A 613 -9.39 -2.01 2.18
CA ASP A 613 -10.83 -2.09 1.94
C ASP A 613 -11.32 -3.54 1.96
N ILE A 614 -12.62 -3.73 2.21
CA ILE A 614 -13.28 -5.04 2.28
C ILE A 614 -14.39 -5.12 1.25
N THR A 615 -14.41 -6.22 0.50
CA THR A 615 -15.53 -6.56 -0.36
C THR A 615 -16.66 -7.17 0.45
N LEU A 616 -17.77 -6.44 0.58
CA LEU A 616 -19.01 -6.96 1.14
C LEU A 616 -19.74 -7.81 0.06
N PRO A 617 -20.03 -9.10 0.29
CA PRO A 617 -20.82 -9.88 -0.64
C PRO A 617 -22.22 -9.27 -0.76
N GLN A 618 -22.60 -8.93 -1.99
CA GLN A 618 -23.95 -8.49 -2.30
C GLN A 618 -24.86 -9.73 -2.35
N ILE A 619 -25.84 -9.83 -1.46
CA ILE A 619 -26.72 -11.00 -1.36
C ILE A 619 -28.17 -10.52 -1.34
N ILE A 620 -28.99 -11.05 -2.25
CA ILE A 620 -30.41 -10.67 -2.38
C ILE A 620 -31.27 -11.75 -1.70
N GLN A 621 -31.50 -11.59 -0.40
CA GLN A 621 -32.40 -12.44 0.39
C GLN A 621 -33.79 -11.80 0.57
N PRO A 622 -34.85 -12.60 0.85
CA PRO A 622 -34.86 -14.07 0.89
C PRO A 622 -34.70 -14.67 -0.51
N PHE A 623 -34.06 -15.85 -0.60
CA PHE A 623 -34.04 -16.64 -1.84
C PHE A 623 -35.43 -17.21 -2.10
N ALA A 624 -35.93 -17.20 -3.35
CA ALA A 624 -37.29 -17.67 -3.64
C ALA A 624 -37.34 -19.21 -3.78
N LEU A 625 -36.19 -19.85 -3.97
CA LEU A 625 -36.04 -21.31 -3.97
C LEU A 625 -35.03 -21.77 -2.90
N PRO A 626 -35.15 -23.00 -2.39
CA PRO A 626 -34.19 -23.59 -1.46
C PRO A 626 -32.77 -23.63 -2.04
N ALA A 627 -31.78 -23.73 -1.15
CA ALA A 627 -30.38 -23.90 -1.54
C ALA A 627 -30.21 -25.15 -2.43
N GLY A 628 -29.36 -25.04 -3.44
CA GLY A 628 -29.09 -26.14 -4.37
C GLY A 628 -28.14 -27.16 -3.76
N GLY A 629 -28.53 -28.44 -3.79
CA GLY A 629 -27.67 -29.57 -3.41
C GLY A 629 -26.86 -30.15 -4.57
N ASN A 630 -26.30 -31.34 -4.35
CA ASN A 630 -25.49 -32.08 -5.32
C ASN A 630 -26.34 -32.82 -6.38
N ASN A 631 -27.27 -32.10 -7.01
CA ASN A 631 -28.23 -32.64 -7.96
C ASN A 631 -27.70 -32.61 -9.40
N LEU A 632 -26.62 -33.35 -9.66
CA LEU A 632 -25.91 -33.39 -10.94
C LEU A 632 -26.83 -33.70 -12.13
N LYS A 633 -27.76 -34.64 -11.98
CA LYS A 633 -28.67 -35.09 -13.06
C LYS A 633 -29.66 -34.02 -13.53
N ASN A 634 -29.96 -33.04 -12.68
CA ASN A 634 -30.94 -31.99 -13.00
C ASN A 634 -30.29 -30.78 -13.69
N ARG A 635 -28.96 -30.75 -13.82
CA ARG A 635 -28.20 -29.65 -14.41
C ARG A 635 -27.93 -29.87 -15.89
N THR A 636 -28.97 -29.70 -16.69
CA THR A 636 -28.96 -29.96 -18.14
C THR A 636 -28.37 -28.82 -18.98
N VAL A 637 -28.29 -27.60 -18.45
CA VAL A 637 -27.75 -26.42 -19.16
C VAL A 637 -26.24 -26.30 -18.87
N LEU A 638 -25.41 -26.09 -19.90
CA LEU A 638 -23.95 -26.01 -19.72
C LEU A 638 -23.59 -24.76 -18.91
N ALA A 639 -24.01 -23.58 -19.36
CA ALA A 639 -23.82 -22.36 -18.59
C ALA A 639 -24.99 -21.39 -18.75
N PHE A 640 -25.19 -20.54 -17.76
CA PHE A 640 -26.28 -19.56 -17.74
C PHE A 640 -25.79 -18.15 -17.43
N TRP A 641 -26.36 -17.18 -18.14
CA TRP A 641 -26.32 -15.77 -17.81
C TRP A 641 -27.60 -15.06 -18.27
N ALA A 642 -28.17 -14.23 -17.41
CA ALA A 642 -29.16 -13.25 -17.85
C ALA A 642 -28.91 -11.90 -17.17
N GLY A 643 -28.96 -10.82 -17.94
CA GLY A 643 -28.64 -9.48 -17.46
C GLY A 643 -28.87 -8.39 -18.48
N ARG A 644 -28.54 -7.16 -18.10
CA ARG A 644 -28.46 -6.02 -19.01
C ARG A 644 -27.06 -5.93 -19.59
N CYS A 645 -26.97 -5.67 -20.87
CA CYS A 645 -25.77 -5.15 -21.54
C CYS A 645 -25.46 -3.73 -21.05
N ASN A 646 -24.45 -3.58 -20.20
CA ASN A 646 -24.02 -2.28 -19.67
C ASN A 646 -22.50 -2.19 -19.49
N SER A 647 -21.77 -2.96 -20.29
CA SER A 647 -20.30 -3.04 -20.30
C SER A 647 -19.85 -3.82 -21.52
N ASP A 648 -18.70 -3.45 -22.08
CA ASP A 648 -18.11 -4.07 -23.28
C ASP A 648 -18.11 -5.61 -23.20
N ILE A 649 -17.65 -6.19 -22.09
CA ILE A 649 -17.61 -7.65 -21.90
C ILE A 649 -19.00 -8.32 -21.94
N ARG A 650 -20.07 -7.61 -21.53
CA ARG A 650 -21.44 -8.16 -21.56
C ARG A 650 -22.03 -8.07 -22.96
N ASP A 651 -21.68 -7.02 -23.69
CA ASP A 651 -22.01 -6.90 -25.11
C ASP A 651 -21.33 -8.00 -25.91
N GLU A 652 -20.03 -8.23 -25.70
CA GLU A 652 -19.29 -9.32 -26.33
C GLU A 652 -19.84 -10.71 -25.96
N LEU A 653 -20.18 -10.93 -24.68
CA LEU A 653 -20.79 -12.19 -24.22
C LEU A 653 -22.11 -12.46 -24.95
N ILE A 654 -22.96 -11.44 -25.09
CA ILE A 654 -24.25 -11.58 -25.78
C ILE A 654 -24.06 -11.78 -27.28
N GLN A 655 -23.23 -10.96 -27.92
CA GLN A 655 -22.94 -11.08 -29.36
C GLN A 655 -22.38 -12.46 -29.71
N SER A 656 -21.55 -13.02 -28.84
CA SER A 656 -20.92 -14.31 -29.07
C SER A 656 -21.85 -15.50 -28.82
N TRP A 657 -22.74 -15.43 -27.82
CA TRP A 657 -23.36 -16.63 -27.26
C TRP A 657 -24.89 -16.60 -27.07
N GLN A 658 -25.58 -15.50 -27.41
CA GLN A 658 -27.05 -15.41 -27.22
C GLN A 658 -27.84 -16.49 -27.98
N ASN A 659 -27.32 -16.96 -29.11
CA ASN A 659 -27.98 -17.95 -29.98
C ASN A 659 -27.43 -19.38 -29.82
N ASP A 660 -26.60 -19.64 -28.81
CA ASP A 660 -26.04 -20.97 -28.57
C ASP A 660 -27.11 -21.93 -27.98
N THR A 661 -26.99 -23.21 -28.29
CA THR A 661 -27.97 -24.24 -27.86
C THR A 661 -27.66 -24.83 -26.48
N GLU A 662 -26.44 -24.67 -25.96
CA GLU A 662 -26.00 -25.21 -24.68
C GLU A 662 -25.74 -24.12 -23.62
N LEU A 663 -25.41 -22.90 -24.07
CA LEU A 663 -25.28 -21.72 -23.22
C LEU A 663 -26.58 -20.91 -23.23
N ASP A 664 -27.24 -20.79 -22.07
CA ASP A 664 -28.44 -19.98 -21.91
C ASP A 664 -28.07 -18.53 -21.56
N ILE A 665 -27.79 -17.72 -22.59
CA ILE A 665 -27.33 -16.32 -22.46
C ILE A 665 -28.43 -15.36 -22.91
N GLN A 666 -28.91 -14.49 -22.01
CA GLN A 666 -30.10 -13.65 -22.26
C GLN A 666 -29.86 -12.16 -21.96
N ASN A 667 -30.12 -11.30 -22.94
CA ASN A 667 -30.13 -9.83 -22.78
C ASN A 667 -31.50 -9.28 -22.32
N LYS A 668 -32.18 -10.01 -21.43
CA LYS A 668 -33.44 -9.57 -20.83
C LYS A 668 -33.41 -9.86 -19.34
N ARG A 669 -33.75 -8.86 -18.53
CA ARG A 669 -34.20 -9.14 -17.16
C ARG A 669 -35.54 -9.87 -17.30
N VAL A 670 -35.58 -11.14 -16.93
CA VAL A 670 -36.85 -11.77 -16.52
C VAL A 670 -37.51 -10.80 -15.54
N ASP A 671 -38.82 -10.58 -15.66
CA ASP A 671 -39.51 -9.63 -14.77
C ASP A 671 -39.56 -10.20 -13.34
N ILE A 672 -38.46 -9.99 -12.60
CA ILE A 672 -38.29 -10.39 -11.21
C ILE A 672 -39.13 -9.55 -10.24
N ARG A 673 -39.92 -8.58 -10.73
CA ARG A 673 -40.84 -7.79 -9.89
C ARG A 673 -42.07 -8.57 -9.47
N ASN A 674 -42.40 -9.66 -10.16
CA ASN A 674 -43.45 -10.59 -9.74
C ASN A 674 -42.86 -11.96 -9.34
N THR A 675 -43.55 -12.65 -8.43
CA THR A 675 -43.09 -13.91 -7.82
C THR A 675 -42.83 -15.01 -8.85
N LYS A 676 -43.67 -15.11 -9.89
CA LYS A 676 -43.54 -16.11 -10.96
C LYS A 676 -42.26 -15.91 -11.76
N GLY A 677 -41.97 -14.68 -12.19
CA GLY A 677 -40.74 -14.35 -12.92
C GLY A 677 -39.49 -14.57 -12.06
N ARG A 678 -39.55 -14.28 -10.76
CA ARG A 678 -38.45 -14.55 -9.82
C ARG A 678 -38.14 -16.04 -9.69
N ILE A 679 -39.17 -16.89 -9.56
CA ILE A 679 -39.01 -18.34 -9.51
C ILE A 679 -38.39 -18.85 -10.80
N VAL A 680 -38.95 -18.48 -11.97
CA VAL A 680 -38.44 -18.89 -13.29
C VAL A 680 -36.97 -18.50 -13.49
N TYR A 681 -36.58 -17.29 -13.07
CA TYR A 681 -35.19 -16.86 -13.12
C TYR A 681 -34.27 -17.70 -12.23
N GLN A 682 -34.72 -18.02 -11.00
CA GLN A 682 -33.91 -18.79 -10.05
C GLN A 682 -33.81 -20.28 -10.41
N GLU A 683 -34.83 -20.86 -11.05
CA GLU A 683 -34.77 -22.21 -11.62
C GLU A 683 -33.64 -22.37 -12.64
N LYS A 684 -33.29 -21.32 -13.38
CA LYS A 684 -32.17 -21.35 -14.33
C LYS A 684 -30.83 -21.64 -13.64
N PHE A 685 -30.59 -21.11 -12.44
CA PHE A 685 -29.38 -21.44 -11.66
C PHE A 685 -29.35 -22.89 -11.22
N LEU A 686 -30.50 -23.44 -10.79
CA LEU A 686 -30.61 -24.84 -10.35
C LEU A 686 -30.39 -25.83 -11.50
N ARG A 687 -30.74 -25.45 -12.74
CA ARG A 687 -30.60 -26.28 -13.95
C ARG A 687 -29.28 -26.11 -14.69
N SER A 688 -28.44 -25.17 -14.27
CA SER A 688 -27.17 -24.87 -14.96
C SER A 688 -25.98 -25.48 -14.26
N ARG A 689 -25.00 -25.98 -15.02
CA ARG A 689 -23.73 -26.46 -14.45
C ARG A 689 -22.88 -25.29 -13.97
N PHE A 690 -22.71 -24.30 -14.85
CA PHE A 690 -21.90 -23.11 -14.64
C PHE A 690 -22.74 -21.83 -14.69
N CYS A 691 -22.42 -20.83 -13.87
CA CYS A 691 -23.13 -19.55 -13.84
C CYS A 691 -22.16 -18.40 -14.08
N ILE A 692 -22.30 -17.76 -15.23
CA ILE A 692 -21.34 -16.76 -15.71
C ILE A 692 -21.56 -15.45 -14.94
N CYS A 693 -20.48 -14.91 -14.40
CA CYS A 693 -20.43 -13.69 -13.62
C CYS A 693 -19.53 -12.70 -14.36
N PRO A 694 -20.02 -12.04 -15.44
CA PRO A 694 -19.23 -11.06 -16.16
C PRO A 694 -19.07 -9.78 -15.37
N GLY A 695 -17.88 -9.18 -15.49
CA GLY A 695 -17.54 -7.88 -14.94
C GLY A 695 -18.58 -6.81 -15.28
N ALA A 696 -18.65 -5.77 -14.43
CA ALA A 696 -19.43 -4.58 -14.69
C ALA A 696 -18.76 -3.34 -14.10
N PRO A 697 -18.95 -2.16 -14.73
CA PRO A 697 -18.52 -0.88 -14.18
C PRO A 697 -19.13 -0.59 -12.82
N HIS A 698 -20.39 -0.94 -12.58
CA HIS A 698 -21.05 -0.62 -11.31
C HIS A 698 -21.86 -1.80 -10.76
N VAL A 699 -21.73 -2.01 -9.44
CA VAL A 699 -22.56 -2.78 -8.48
C VAL A 699 -23.52 -3.78 -9.11
N HIS A 700 -23.03 -4.98 -9.46
CA HIS A 700 -23.86 -6.13 -9.84
C HIS A 700 -23.26 -7.49 -9.41
N GLY A 701 -22.72 -7.58 -8.18
CA GLY A 701 -22.13 -8.78 -7.60
C GLY A 701 -23.12 -9.81 -7.04
N ALA A 702 -24.42 -9.51 -6.99
CA ALA A 702 -25.43 -10.43 -6.44
C ALA A 702 -25.44 -11.83 -7.07
N ARG A 703 -25.09 -11.92 -8.36
CA ARG A 703 -25.10 -13.19 -9.11
C ARG A 703 -24.11 -14.21 -8.53
N ILE A 704 -22.99 -13.75 -7.98
CA ILE A 704 -21.98 -14.64 -7.37
C ILE A 704 -22.62 -15.38 -6.19
N ALA A 705 -23.29 -14.67 -5.30
CA ALA A 705 -23.99 -15.27 -4.18
C ALA A 705 -25.16 -16.16 -4.61
N GLU A 706 -25.93 -15.76 -5.63
CA GLU A 706 -27.01 -16.59 -6.19
C GLU A 706 -26.48 -17.90 -6.80
N ALA A 707 -25.37 -17.84 -7.55
CA ALA A 707 -24.73 -19.01 -8.14
C ALA A 707 -24.31 -20.00 -7.05
N ILE A 708 -23.61 -19.52 -6.02
CA ILE A 708 -23.18 -20.32 -4.87
C ILE A 708 -24.40 -20.93 -4.15
N HIS A 709 -25.39 -20.11 -3.79
CA HIS A 709 -26.61 -20.54 -3.09
C HIS A 709 -27.35 -21.65 -3.84
N TYR A 710 -27.46 -21.56 -5.16
CA TYR A 710 -28.12 -22.59 -5.97
C TYR A 710 -27.18 -23.71 -6.42
N GLY A 711 -25.95 -23.80 -5.92
CA GLY A 711 -24.99 -24.88 -6.23
C GLY A 711 -24.50 -24.88 -7.69
N CYS A 712 -24.62 -23.74 -8.37
CA CYS A 712 -24.11 -23.51 -9.71
C CYS A 712 -22.67 -23.01 -9.62
N VAL A 713 -21.72 -23.63 -10.32
CA VAL A 713 -20.30 -23.25 -10.22
C VAL A 713 -20.12 -21.84 -10.82
N PRO A 714 -19.69 -20.82 -10.03
CA PRO A 714 -19.49 -19.48 -10.55
C PRO A 714 -18.37 -19.46 -11.60
N VAL A 715 -18.60 -18.78 -12.71
CA VAL A 715 -17.57 -18.49 -13.73
C VAL A 715 -17.27 -16.99 -13.68
N ILE A 716 -16.17 -16.61 -13.07
CA ILE A 716 -15.75 -15.21 -12.96
C ILE A 716 -15.16 -14.79 -14.29
N LEU A 717 -15.91 -13.99 -15.06
CA LEU A 717 -15.49 -13.45 -16.35
C LEU A 717 -15.17 -11.96 -16.16
N SER A 718 -14.04 -11.68 -15.50
CA SER A 718 -13.61 -10.31 -15.27
C SER A 718 -12.12 -10.24 -14.98
N ASP A 719 -11.45 -9.23 -15.52
CA ASP A 719 -10.01 -9.02 -15.33
C ASP A 719 -9.68 -8.31 -14.00
N TYR A 720 -10.64 -7.60 -13.41
CA TYR A 720 -10.40 -6.64 -12.31
C TYR A 720 -11.46 -6.68 -11.19
N SER A 721 -12.26 -7.74 -11.13
CA SER A 721 -13.24 -7.91 -10.05
C SER A 721 -12.55 -8.35 -8.76
N VAL A 722 -12.85 -7.68 -7.65
CA VAL A 722 -12.39 -8.11 -6.32
C VAL A 722 -13.48 -9.00 -5.71
N LEU A 723 -13.13 -10.23 -5.37
CA LEU A 723 -14.08 -11.22 -4.89
C LEU A 723 -14.27 -11.12 -3.35
N PRO A 724 -15.48 -11.38 -2.83
CA PRO A 724 -15.70 -11.45 -1.38
C PRO A 724 -14.86 -12.57 -0.75
N PHE A 725 -14.32 -12.31 0.44
CA PHE A 725 -13.53 -13.30 1.21
C PHE A 725 -12.31 -13.84 0.46
N ASN A 726 -11.77 -13.08 -0.49
CA ASN A 726 -10.65 -13.53 -1.34
C ASN A 726 -9.39 -13.87 -0.53
N ASP A 727 -9.18 -13.19 0.61
CA ASP A 727 -8.05 -13.44 1.52
C ASP A 727 -8.26 -14.70 2.39
N ILE A 728 -9.47 -15.27 2.38
CA ILE A 728 -9.90 -16.37 3.28
C ILE A 728 -10.21 -17.66 2.49
N LEU A 729 -10.95 -17.53 1.38
CA LEU A 729 -11.43 -18.62 0.55
C LEU A 729 -10.64 -18.72 -0.76
N ASP A 730 -10.23 -19.93 -1.11
CA ASP A 730 -9.59 -20.22 -2.39
C ASP A 730 -10.66 -20.41 -3.49
N TRP A 731 -10.93 -19.32 -4.20
CA TRP A 731 -11.90 -19.27 -5.30
C TRP A 731 -11.63 -20.32 -6.40
N ARG A 732 -10.38 -20.79 -6.59
CA ARG A 732 -10.05 -21.80 -7.61
C ARG A 732 -10.62 -23.18 -7.28
N LYS A 733 -10.99 -23.42 -6.02
CA LYS A 733 -11.56 -24.70 -5.56
C LYS A 733 -13.06 -24.81 -5.80
N PHE A 734 -13.75 -23.70 -6.08
CA PHE A 734 -15.20 -23.69 -6.27
C PHE A 734 -15.71 -22.80 -7.41
N SER A 735 -14.82 -22.15 -8.16
CA SER A 735 -15.15 -21.31 -9.31
C SER A 735 -14.20 -21.53 -10.48
N VAL A 736 -14.55 -20.99 -11.65
CA VAL A 736 -13.71 -20.95 -12.84
C VAL A 736 -13.43 -19.47 -13.16
N VAL A 737 -12.16 -19.08 -13.29
CA VAL A 737 -11.77 -17.71 -13.63
C VAL A 737 -11.36 -17.64 -15.09
N ILE A 738 -12.00 -16.77 -15.87
CA ILE A 738 -11.77 -16.59 -17.31
C ILE A 738 -11.47 -15.11 -17.57
N LYS A 739 -10.43 -14.84 -18.37
CA LYS A 739 -10.08 -13.48 -18.77
C LYS A 739 -11.11 -12.94 -19.75
N GLU A 740 -11.37 -11.63 -19.71
CA GLU A 740 -12.39 -11.00 -20.54
C GLU A 740 -12.13 -11.26 -22.04
N LYS A 741 -10.87 -11.15 -22.48
CA LYS A 741 -10.45 -11.44 -23.86
C LYS A 741 -10.74 -12.86 -24.36
N ASP A 742 -10.93 -13.82 -23.45
CA ASP A 742 -11.14 -15.23 -23.78
C ASP A 742 -12.65 -15.58 -23.84
N VAL A 743 -13.54 -14.58 -23.84
CA VAL A 743 -14.99 -14.74 -23.94
C VAL A 743 -15.42 -15.58 -25.15
N HIS A 744 -14.74 -15.46 -26.30
CA HIS A 744 -15.02 -16.26 -27.49
C HIS A 744 -14.62 -17.74 -27.36
N GLN A 745 -13.80 -18.08 -26.35
CA GLN A 745 -13.43 -19.47 -26.03
C GLN A 745 -14.24 -20.04 -24.86
N LEU A 746 -15.18 -19.28 -24.30
CA LEU A 746 -15.96 -19.63 -23.11
C LEU A 746 -16.53 -21.06 -23.17
N LYS A 747 -17.24 -21.41 -24.25
CA LYS A 747 -17.84 -22.74 -24.41
C LYS A 747 -16.79 -23.85 -24.39
N ASN A 748 -15.68 -23.66 -25.11
CA ASN A 748 -14.60 -24.65 -25.20
C ASN A 748 -13.91 -24.84 -23.85
N ILE A 749 -13.62 -23.74 -23.14
CA ILE A 749 -13.04 -23.78 -21.79
C ILE A 749 -13.94 -24.59 -20.85
N LEU A 750 -15.25 -24.31 -20.83
CA LEU A 750 -16.18 -24.99 -19.94
C LEU A 750 -16.39 -26.47 -20.30
N LYS A 751 -16.39 -26.82 -21.59
CA LYS A 751 -16.48 -28.22 -22.04
C LYS A 751 -15.22 -29.04 -21.76
N ASN A 752 -14.06 -28.40 -21.74
CA ASN A 752 -12.79 -29.07 -21.44
C ASN A 752 -12.62 -29.39 -19.94
N ILE A 753 -13.50 -28.88 -19.07
CA ILE A 753 -13.51 -29.25 -17.65
C ILE A 753 -14.09 -30.66 -17.52
N THR A 754 -13.28 -31.58 -17.01
CA THR A 754 -13.70 -32.97 -16.77
C THR A 754 -14.86 -33.03 -15.76
N ASP A 755 -15.70 -34.05 -15.87
CA ASP A 755 -16.82 -34.23 -14.93
C ASP A 755 -16.35 -34.40 -13.49
N GLU A 756 -15.19 -35.02 -13.26
CA GLU A 756 -14.57 -35.13 -11.94
C GLU A 756 -14.20 -33.75 -11.38
N LYS A 757 -13.53 -32.91 -12.18
CA LYS A 757 -13.18 -31.55 -11.78
C LYS A 757 -14.43 -30.72 -11.51
N TYR A 758 -15.45 -30.83 -12.36
CA TYR A 758 -16.74 -30.16 -12.17
C TYR A 758 -17.41 -30.56 -10.86
N ARG A 759 -17.51 -31.87 -10.56
CA ARG A 759 -18.07 -32.37 -9.30
C ARG A 759 -17.31 -31.83 -8.10
N SER A 760 -15.98 -31.77 -8.18
CA SER A 760 -15.14 -31.17 -7.14
C SER A 760 -15.48 -29.69 -6.94
N LEU A 761 -15.50 -28.89 -8.01
CA LEU A 761 -15.84 -27.46 -7.94
C LEU A 761 -17.23 -27.25 -7.32
N GLN A 762 -18.22 -28.01 -7.76
CA GLN A 762 -19.58 -27.91 -7.25
C GLN A 762 -19.69 -28.31 -5.78
N ASN A 763 -19.07 -29.41 -5.38
CA ASN A 763 -19.09 -29.86 -3.98
C ASN A 763 -18.50 -28.78 -3.06
N HIS A 764 -17.43 -28.11 -3.47
CA HIS A 764 -16.87 -26.99 -2.72
C HIS A 764 -17.80 -25.78 -2.72
N ALA A 765 -18.42 -25.43 -3.86
CA ALA A 765 -19.41 -24.36 -3.95
C ALA A 765 -20.59 -24.59 -2.99
N ILE A 766 -21.07 -25.83 -2.85
CA ILE A 766 -22.12 -26.19 -1.89
C ILE A 766 -21.63 -26.03 -0.46
N LYS A 767 -20.42 -26.52 -0.14
CA LYS A 767 -19.84 -26.42 1.21
C LYS A 767 -19.68 -24.97 1.70
N ILE A 768 -19.42 -24.03 0.79
CA ILE A 768 -19.23 -22.61 1.14
C ILE A 768 -20.54 -21.79 1.17
N GLN A 769 -21.70 -22.38 0.83
CA GLN A 769 -23.00 -21.66 0.79
C GLN A 769 -23.29 -20.86 2.07
N LYS A 770 -23.00 -21.45 3.23
CA LYS A 770 -23.19 -20.81 4.54
C LYS A 770 -22.47 -19.46 4.66
N HIS A 771 -21.30 -19.31 4.03
CA HIS A 771 -20.49 -18.09 4.08
C HIS A 771 -21.06 -16.96 3.21
N PHE A 772 -22.01 -17.28 2.32
CA PHE A 772 -22.70 -16.35 1.42
C PHE A 772 -24.20 -16.27 1.75
N GLN A 773 -24.57 -16.51 3.00
CA GLN A 773 -25.92 -16.41 3.53
C GLN A 773 -25.96 -15.48 4.75
N TRP A 774 -26.90 -14.52 4.75
CA TRP A 774 -27.16 -13.71 5.94
C TRP A 774 -28.16 -14.42 6.86
N ASN A 775 -27.85 -14.52 8.14
CA ASN A 775 -28.79 -14.98 9.18
C ASN A 775 -29.02 -13.86 10.18
N SER A 776 -30.23 -13.74 10.71
CA SER A 776 -30.56 -12.83 11.82
C SER A 776 -31.41 -13.62 12.83
N PRO A 777 -30.87 -13.96 14.02
CA PRO A 777 -29.52 -13.63 14.50
C PRO A 777 -28.41 -14.34 13.70
N SER A 778 -27.21 -13.72 13.67
CA SER A 778 -26.04 -14.31 13.00
C SER A 778 -25.61 -15.65 13.63
N VAL A 779 -25.12 -16.57 12.79
CA VAL A 779 -24.61 -17.89 13.21
C VAL A 779 -23.15 -18.06 12.82
N LYS A 780 -22.43 -18.96 13.50
CA LYS A 780 -21.00 -19.21 13.28
C LYS A 780 -20.69 -19.43 11.79
N LEU A 781 -19.66 -18.75 11.28
CA LEU A 781 -19.21 -18.80 9.88
C LEU A 781 -20.23 -18.33 8.82
N ASP A 782 -21.34 -17.69 9.19
CA ASP A 782 -22.20 -17.05 8.19
C ASP A 782 -21.56 -15.80 7.58
N THR A 783 -22.25 -15.15 6.63
CA THR A 783 -21.73 -13.93 5.99
C THR A 783 -21.32 -12.88 7.02
N PHE A 784 -22.11 -12.66 8.08
CA PHE A 784 -21.80 -11.64 9.07
C PHE A 784 -20.53 -12.00 9.85
N ARG A 785 -20.40 -13.24 10.32
CA ARG A 785 -19.21 -13.70 11.04
C ARG A 785 -17.95 -13.68 10.18
N MET A 786 -18.07 -14.02 8.89
CA MET A 786 -16.96 -13.93 7.93
C MET A 786 -16.55 -12.47 7.70
N MET A 787 -17.51 -11.53 7.66
CA MET A 787 -17.22 -10.09 7.59
C MET A 787 -16.55 -9.56 8.86
N MET A 788 -16.92 -10.06 10.05
CA MET A 788 -16.22 -9.73 11.29
C MET A 788 -14.76 -10.21 11.27
N TYR A 789 -14.50 -11.37 10.66
CA TYR A 789 -13.14 -11.85 10.45
C TYR A 789 -12.36 -10.98 9.46
N GLU A 790 -12.96 -10.54 8.35
CA GLU A 790 -12.32 -9.59 7.42
C GLU A 790 -11.90 -8.29 8.11
N LEU A 791 -12.75 -7.77 9.01
CA LEU A 791 -12.45 -6.60 9.83
C LEU A 791 -11.38 -6.90 10.87
N TRP A 792 -11.43 -8.07 11.51
CA TRP A 792 -10.39 -8.53 12.42
C TRP A 792 -9.01 -8.51 11.76
N LEU A 793 -8.88 -8.99 10.52
CA LEU A 793 -7.62 -8.95 9.79
C LEU A 793 -7.06 -7.52 9.58
N ARG A 794 -7.92 -6.50 9.58
CA ARG A 794 -7.57 -5.08 9.40
C ARG A 794 -7.46 -4.27 10.71
N ARG A 795 -7.55 -4.95 11.87
CA ARG A 795 -7.51 -4.30 13.19
C ARG A 795 -6.16 -3.67 13.57
N HIS A 796 -5.08 -4.08 12.90
CA HIS A 796 -3.73 -3.60 13.21
C HIS A 796 -3.48 -2.28 12.48
N VAL A 797 -3.49 -1.19 13.24
CA VAL A 797 -3.56 0.18 12.73
C VAL A 797 -2.18 0.71 12.35
N VAL A 798 -2.06 1.30 11.16
CA VAL A 798 -1.01 2.28 10.85
C VAL A 798 -1.69 3.65 10.83
N LYS A 799 -1.19 4.63 11.58
CA LYS A 799 -1.82 5.95 11.74
C LYS A 799 -1.37 6.92 10.65
N TYR A 800 -2.24 7.84 10.22
CA TYR A 800 -1.97 8.73 9.10
C TYR A 800 -2.26 10.22 9.38
N GLU A 801 -1.25 10.95 9.90
CA GLU A 801 -1.31 12.37 10.28
C GLU A 801 -1.30 13.36 9.09
N GLN A 802 -2.29 14.28 9.06
CA GLN A 802 -2.28 15.59 8.36
C GLN A 802 -2.87 16.65 9.29
N VAL A 803 -2.24 17.82 9.32
CA VAL A 803 -2.71 19.02 10.03
C VAL A 803 -3.35 19.96 9.02
N ASP A 804 -4.65 20.20 9.15
CA ASP A 804 -5.33 21.20 8.33
C ASP A 804 -4.79 22.61 8.63
N ARG A 805 -4.21 23.25 7.61
CA ARG A 805 -3.88 24.67 7.62
C ARG A 805 -5.19 25.46 7.73
N GLY A 806 -5.45 26.03 8.90
CA GLY A 806 -6.58 26.92 9.11
C GLY A 806 -6.59 28.02 8.05
N THR A 807 -7.70 28.11 7.31
CA THR A 807 -8.02 29.30 6.52
C THR A 807 -8.05 30.50 7.45
N HIS A 808 -7.11 31.43 7.27
CA HIS A 808 -7.09 32.70 7.96
C HIS A 808 -8.43 33.43 7.80
N SER A 809 -9.29 33.37 8.82
CA SER A 809 -10.32 34.38 9.02
C SER A 809 -9.64 35.62 9.59
N THR A 810 -9.39 36.60 8.74
CA THR A 810 -9.07 37.96 9.18
C THR A 810 -10.33 38.59 9.77
N SER A 811 -10.39 38.73 11.09
CA SER A 811 -10.58 40.03 11.75
C SER A 811 -10.75 39.89 13.26
N SER A 812 -10.04 40.79 13.92
CA SER A 812 -9.95 41.07 15.34
C SER A 812 -11.28 41.34 16.04
N SER A 813 -11.42 40.92 17.29
CA SER A 813 -11.29 41.85 18.43
C SER A 813 -11.33 41.13 19.78
N ARG A 814 -10.49 41.65 20.67
CA ARG A 814 -10.32 41.31 22.08
C ARG A 814 -11.65 41.31 22.84
N LYS A 815 -11.84 40.34 23.75
CA LYS A 815 -12.20 40.65 25.14
C LYS A 815 -11.81 39.52 26.09
N MET A 816 -10.92 39.91 26.98
CA MET A 816 -10.43 39.28 28.19
C MET A 816 -11.60 39.19 29.20
N ASN A 817 -11.82 38.03 29.81
CA ASN A 817 -12.52 37.84 31.10
C ASN A 817 -11.94 36.53 31.69
N ARG A 818 -10.92 36.58 32.56
CA ARG A 818 -10.98 36.74 34.02
C ARG A 818 -11.88 35.71 34.75
N PHE A 819 -11.17 34.78 35.38
CA PHE A 819 -11.29 34.25 36.75
C PHE A 819 -12.31 33.15 37.11
N THR A 820 -11.74 32.16 37.83
CA THR A 820 -12.24 31.39 38.99
C THR A 820 -13.45 30.48 38.75
N LEU A 821 -13.46 29.21 39.17
CA LEU A 821 -12.75 28.47 40.21
C LEU A 821 -12.61 27.00 39.76
#